data_AF-A0A423X4L2-F1
#
_entry.id   AF-A0A423X4L2-F1
#
_cell.length_a   1.000
_cell.length_b   1.000
_cell.length_c   1.000
_cell.angle_alpha   90.00
_cell.angle_beta   90.00
_cell.angle_gamma   90.00
#
_symmetry.space_group_name_H-M   'P 1'
#
loop_
_entity.id
_entity.type
_entity.pdbx_description
1 polymer ?
#
loop_
_entity_poly.entity_id
_entity_poly.type
_entity_poly.pdbx_seq_one_letter_code
_entity_poly.pdbx_strand_id
1 'polypeptide(L)'
;MAPLTTCALQVVAWLLLSTTPNNILASASTIPPVAERAFVDVVARALPNSPSGGYAPALVECPANRPTIRVAGSLSQNETDWLAKRRAATVTPMADFISRANISGFDGASYINGLKDNTTALPNIGIAMSGGGYRALMNGAGFVAAADNRTPGSTDEGGIGGLLQATTYLAGLSGAGWLVGSIYSNNFSTVVTLRDGSEDSAVWKFDRSIFVGPEQSGLSILNTVEYWDDIKDTVETKGDAGFDISITDYWGRALSYQLINSTDGGPAYTFSSFALAESLINGDTPMPILVTDGRQPGTTIVSLNATNFEINPWEMGSFDPQVYGFAPTKYLASNFSGGVIPDDGNCTEGFDNVGYMVGTSSTLFNDFLTESITDYVDVPTIVADAIEALASDLGNRSSNDNDIAQWTPNPFLGWKNDTNTYAHDQELSLVDGGEDLQNIPLTPLIQPIRAVDVIFAVDSSADTTYYWPNATALRATYERSLETNIANGTLFPPVPDDNTFINLGLNNRPTFFGCDTSNFTLKAGQTVPPLIVYVPNAPYNTLSNVSTFTPSYTDAVRNAIIQNGLNVATQGNGTVDPEWPACVACAVLSRSLERTNTSVPDACASCFSRYCWNGTLDSAAPSGEYEPAFKLADANASAEDSAAARTSGLVGGPAGVGAFNVALAVALGCASYLLI
;
A
#
# COMPACT_ATOMS: atom_id res chain seq x y z
N MET A 1 -9.56 -26.20 -56.47
CA MET A 1 -8.23 -26.85 -56.62
C MET A 1 -7.71 -27.15 -55.23
N ALA A 2 -7.25 -28.38 -55.04
CA ALA A 2 -6.94 -29.04 -53.77
C ALA A 2 -5.63 -28.54 -53.10
N PRO A 3 -5.40 -28.85 -51.81
CA PRO A 3 -4.24 -28.44 -51.01
C PRO A 3 -3.08 -29.45 -51.14
N LEU A 4 -1.89 -29.15 -50.59
CA LEU A 4 -0.92 -30.17 -50.21
C LEU A 4 0.11 -29.68 -49.17
N THR A 5 0.25 -30.53 -48.17
CA THR A 5 1.09 -30.62 -46.97
C THR A 5 2.57 -30.98 -47.25
N THR A 6 3.39 -30.94 -46.16
CA THR A 6 4.61 -31.77 -45.86
C THR A 6 5.90 -31.51 -46.69
N CYS A 7 7.16 -31.56 -46.23
CA CYS A 7 7.94 -32.17 -45.12
C CYS A 7 9.28 -31.37 -44.98
N ALA A 8 9.79 -31.02 -43.79
CA ALA A 8 10.73 -31.76 -42.91
C ALA A 8 12.17 -32.04 -43.45
N LEU A 9 13.16 -31.68 -42.59
CA LEU A 9 14.46 -32.31 -42.26
C LEU A 9 15.83 -31.71 -42.70
N GLN A 10 16.76 -31.71 -41.71
CA GLN A 10 18.24 -31.59 -41.72
C GLN A 10 18.80 -30.14 -41.64
N VAL A 11 19.70 -29.75 -40.72
CA VAL A 11 20.97 -30.38 -40.26
C VAL A 11 21.37 -29.86 -38.87
N VAL A 12 21.73 -30.78 -37.97
CA VAL A 12 22.61 -30.56 -36.80
C VAL A 12 24.03 -30.93 -37.21
N ALA A 13 25.00 -30.02 -37.06
CA ALA A 13 26.42 -30.29 -36.80
C ALA A 13 27.20 -28.98 -36.81
N TRP A 14 28.36 -28.98 -36.13
CA TRP A 14 29.40 -27.94 -36.04
C TRP A 14 29.30 -26.99 -34.83
N LEU A 15 29.88 -27.43 -33.71
CA LEU A 15 31.07 -26.78 -33.11
C LEU A 15 31.49 -27.50 -31.82
N LEU A 16 32.32 -28.53 -31.98
CA LEU A 16 33.31 -28.94 -30.99
C LEU A 16 34.60 -29.22 -31.76
N LEU A 17 35.65 -28.46 -31.46
CA LEU A 17 37.08 -28.83 -31.46
C LEU A 17 37.96 -27.59 -31.67
N SER A 18 38.47 -27.04 -30.57
CA SER A 18 39.87 -26.62 -30.52
C SER A 18 40.34 -26.56 -29.07
N THR A 19 40.93 -27.66 -28.61
CA THR A 19 41.79 -27.72 -27.43
C THR A 19 43.22 -27.35 -27.85
N THR A 20 43.90 -26.48 -27.11
CA THR A 20 45.27 -26.72 -26.62
C THR A 20 45.60 -25.79 -25.44
N PRO A 21 46.48 -26.24 -24.51
CA PRO A 21 46.71 -25.59 -23.21
C PRO A 21 47.94 -24.68 -23.24
N ASN A 22 47.96 -23.64 -22.40
CA ASN A 22 49.23 -23.05 -21.96
C ASN A 22 49.15 -22.58 -20.50
N ASN A 23 50.06 -23.13 -19.73
CA ASN A 23 50.38 -22.82 -18.34
C ASN A 23 50.92 -21.39 -18.20
N ILE A 24 50.39 -20.62 -17.25
CA ILE A 24 51.16 -19.58 -16.56
C ILE A 24 50.87 -19.68 -15.06
N LEU A 25 51.94 -19.98 -14.32
CA LEU A 25 52.05 -19.87 -12.87
C LEU A 25 51.93 -18.40 -12.45
N ALA A 26 51.04 -18.10 -11.52
CA ALA A 26 51.11 -16.89 -10.71
C ALA A 26 50.65 -17.18 -9.27
N SER A 27 51.66 -17.28 -8.42
CA SER A 27 51.76 -17.06 -6.98
C SER A 27 50.48 -16.82 -6.17
N ALA A 28 50.27 -17.72 -5.20
CA ALA A 28 49.34 -17.59 -4.10
C ALA A 28 49.68 -16.38 -3.20
N SER A 29 48.71 -15.49 -3.05
CA SER A 29 48.60 -14.57 -1.92
C SER A 29 47.36 -14.94 -1.12
N THR A 30 47.57 -15.07 0.19
CA THR A 30 46.64 -15.54 1.20
C THR A 30 45.41 -14.63 1.33
N ILE A 31 44.24 -15.17 0.99
CA ILE A 31 42.93 -14.60 1.35
C ILE A 31 42.63 -15.04 2.80
N PRO A 32 42.30 -14.13 3.73
CA PRO A 32 41.88 -14.51 5.09
C PRO A 32 40.53 -15.24 5.04
N PRO A 33 40.25 -16.14 6.00
CA PRO A 33 39.11 -17.04 5.92
C PRO A 33 37.80 -16.24 5.94
N VAL A 34 36.97 -16.49 4.92
CA VAL A 34 35.55 -16.13 4.90
C VAL A 34 34.93 -16.74 6.14
N ALA A 35 34.40 -15.88 7.01
CA ALA A 35 33.62 -16.29 8.16
C ALA A 35 32.51 -17.24 7.71
N GLU A 36 32.38 -18.36 8.41
CA GLU A 36 31.31 -19.34 8.26
C GLU A 36 29.97 -18.65 7.98
N ARG A 37 29.36 -18.99 6.84
CA ARG A 37 27.94 -18.72 6.59
C ARG A 37 27.17 -19.38 7.73
N ALA A 38 26.71 -18.55 8.67
CA ALA A 38 25.65 -18.95 9.57
C ALA A 38 24.50 -19.42 8.69
N PHE A 39 24.10 -20.68 8.87
CA PHE A 39 22.82 -21.17 8.39
C PHE A 39 21.77 -20.21 8.96
N VAL A 40 21.16 -19.43 8.08
CA VAL A 40 19.99 -18.62 8.42
C VAL A 40 18.90 -19.63 8.75
N ASP A 41 18.62 -19.75 10.05
CA ASP A 41 17.42 -20.43 10.54
C ASP A 41 16.23 -19.92 9.73
N VAL A 42 15.40 -20.83 9.23
CA VAL A 42 14.17 -20.48 8.52
C VAL A 42 13.23 -19.86 9.56
N VAL A 43 13.40 -18.56 9.80
CA VAL A 43 12.50 -17.77 10.64
C VAL A 43 11.13 -17.80 9.97
N ALA A 44 10.12 -18.24 10.72
CA ALA A 44 8.77 -18.48 10.24
C ALA A 44 8.23 -17.30 9.42
N ARG A 45 7.74 -17.60 8.21
CA ARG A 45 7.08 -16.67 7.29
C ARG A 45 5.68 -16.31 7.82
N ALA A 46 4.92 -15.43 7.14
CA ALA A 46 3.48 -15.46 7.35
C ALA A 46 3.00 -16.91 7.18
N LEU A 47 2.06 -17.34 8.01
CA LEU A 47 1.83 -18.76 8.16
C LEU A 47 0.81 -19.24 7.11
N PRO A 48 1.06 -20.36 6.40
CA PRO A 48 0.11 -20.95 5.46
C PRO A 48 -1.05 -21.61 6.22
N ASN A 49 -1.88 -20.77 6.85
CA ASN A 49 -2.89 -21.17 7.83
C ASN A 49 -4.27 -21.45 7.24
N SER A 50 -4.43 -21.38 5.92
CA SER A 50 -5.67 -21.83 5.29
C SER A 50 -5.95 -23.29 5.65
N PRO A 51 -7.15 -23.61 6.20
CA PRO A 51 -7.49 -24.96 6.65
C PRO A 51 -7.55 -25.99 5.50
N SER A 52 -7.76 -25.55 4.26
CA SER A 52 -7.71 -26.40 3.07
C SER A 52 -6.28 -26.75 2.65
N GLY A 53 -5.28 -26.06 3.19
CA GLY A 53 -3.89 -26.10 2.70
C GLY A 53 -3.68 -25.39 1.36
N GLY A 54 -4.72 -24.75 0.81
CA GLY A 54 -4.70 -24.03 -0.46
C GLY A 54 -5.58 -22.77 -0.41
N TYR A 55 -6.09 -22.35 -1.57
CA TYR A 55 -6.85 -21.11 -1.72
C TYR A 55 -8.29 -21.20 -1.22
N ALA A 56 -8.92 -22.36 -1.36
CA ALA A 56 -10.31 -22.57 -0.96
C ALA A 56 -10.51 -22.28 0.55
N PRO A 57 -11.50 -21.45 0.92
CA PRO A 57 -11.94 -21.36 2.30
C PRO A 57 -12.57 -22.69 2.75
N ALA A 58 -12.62 -22.93 4.05
CA ALA A 58 -13.28 -24.12 4.59
C ALA A 58 -14.15 -23.79 5.80
N LEU A 59 -15.24 -24.56 5.94
CA LEU A 59 -16.05 -24.58 7.15
C LEU A 59 -15.27 -25.28 8.27
N VAL A 60 -15.22 -24.64 9.44
CA VAL A 60 -14.58 -25.13 10.66
C VAL A 60 -15.54 -25.01 11.84
N GLU A 61 -15.26 -25.76 12.91
CA GLU A 61 -15.95 -25.57 14.17
C GLU A 61 -15.63 -24.19 14.74
N CYS A 62 -16.68 -23.45 15.12
CA CYS A 62 -16.50 -22.17 15.79
C CYS A 62 -15.84 -22.34 17.17
N PRO A 63 -15.03 -21.37 17.62
CA PRO A 63 -14.55 -21.35 18.99
C PRO A 63 -15.72 -21.31 19.98
N ALA A 64 -15.49 -21.83 21.20
CA ALA A 64 -16.50 -21.89 22.25
C ALA A 64 -17.13 -20.52 22.56
N ASN A 65 -16.31 -19.46 22.54
CA ASN A 65 -16.81 -18.08 22.49
C ASN A 65 -17.04 -17.72 21.02
N ARG A 66 -18.31 -17.77 20.59
CA ARG A 66 -18.66 -17.54 19.19
C ARG A 66 -18.24 -16.14 18.72
N PRO A 67 -17.68 -16.00 17.51
CA PRO A 67 -17.35 -14.72 16.91
C PRO A 67 -18.58 -13.82 16.75
N THR A 68 -18.39 -12.52 16.96
CA THR A 68 -19.44 -11.49 16.82
C THR A 68 -18.89 -10.25 16.13
N ILE A 69 -19.75 -9.47 15.49
CA ILE A 69 -19.43 -8.14 15.00
C ILE A 69 -19.21 -7.20 16.20
N ARG A 70 -18.03 -6.58 16.26
CA ARG A 70 -17.69 -5.58 17.28
C ARG A 70 -18.22 -4.23 16.86
N VAL A 71 -18.84 -3.49 17.77
CA VAL A 71 -19.20 -2.08 17.56
C VAL A 71 -17.93 -1.21 17.48
N ALA A 72 -17.85 -0.31 16.49
CA ALA A 72 -16.68 0.53 16.21
C ALA A 72 -16.42 1.69 17.21
N GLY A 73 -17.03 1.66 18.41
CA GLY A 73 -16.86 2.70 19.44
C GLY A 73 -15.63 2.54 20.32
N SER A 74 -14.89 1.45 20.15
CA SER A 74 -13.62 1.18 20.82
C SER A 74 -12.66 0.48 19.86
N LEU A 75 -11.41 0.26 20.25
CA LEU A 75 -10.54 -0.71 19.58
C LEU A 75 -10.95 -2.13 19.95
N SER A 76 -10.52 -3.13 19.18
CA SER A 76 -10.63 -4.52 19.60
C SER A 76 -9.73 -4.81 20.80
N GLN A 77 -10.06 -5.89 21.53
CA GLN A 77 -9.22 -6.36 22.63
C GLN A 77 -7.82 -6.74 22.13
N ASN A 78 -7.72 -7.37 20.95
CA ASN A 78 -6.44 -7.75 20.36
C ASN A 78 -5.56 -6.53 20.06
N GLU A 79 -6.12 -5.48 19.43
CA GLU A 79 -5.36 -4.24 19.19
C GLU A 79 -4.96 -3.57 20.51
N THR A 80 -5.86 -3.56 21.50
CA THR A 80 -5.59 -2.98 22.83
C THR A 80 -4.45 -3.71 23.57
N ASP A 81 -4.48 -5.04 23.57
CA ASP A 81 -3.46 -5.88 24.22
C ASP A 81 -2.12 -5.78 23.50
N TRP A 82 -2.14 -5.73 22.17
CA TRP A 82 -0.95 -5.52 21.36
C TRP A 82 -0.35 -4.14 21.56
N LEU A 83 -1.16 -3.08 21.66
CA LEU A 83 -0.69 -1.72 21.91
C LEU A 83 0.11 -1.64 23.22
N ALA A 84 -0.27 -2.37 24.27
CA ALA A 84 0.51 -2.39 25.51
C ALA A 84 1.97 -2.86 25.29
N LYS A 85 2.19 -3.80 24.36
CA LYS A 85 3.52 -4.28 23.98
C LYS A 85 4.18 -3.34 22.97
N ARG A 86 3.47 -2.97 21.90
CA ARG A 86 3.99 -2.10 20.83
C ARG A 86 4.49 -0.77 21.38
N ARG A 87 3.70 -0.13 22.25
CA ARG A 87 4.05 1.18 22.83
C ARG A 87 5.31 1.14 23.69
N ALA A 88 5.62 -0.01 24.29
CA ALA A 88 6.90 -0.22 24.99
C ALA A 88 8.04 -0.49 24.00
N ALA A 89 7.79 -1.29 22.96
CA ALA A 89 8.77 -1.65 21.94
C ALA A 89 9.21 -0.46 21.06
N THR A 90 8.40 0.59 20.94
CA THR A 90 8.76 1.80 20.17
C THR A 90 9.72 2.74 20.90
N VAL A 91 9.90 2.61 22.23
CA VAL A 91 10.70 3.55 23.03
C VAL A 91 12.16 3.59 22.58
N THR A 92 12.83 2.44 22.52
CA THR A 92 14.26 2.39 22.16
C THR A 92 14.49 2.86 20.72
N PRO A 93 13.78 2.33 19.69
CA PRO A 93 13.96 2.81 18.33
C PRO A 93 13.69 4.31 18.16
N MET A 94 12.69 4.84 18.87
CA MET A 94 12.35 6.26 18.84
C MET A 94 13.43 7.12 19.50
N ALA A 95 13.94 6.71 20.67
CA ALA A 95 15.03 7.42 21.34
C ALA A 95 16.30 7.42 20.48
N ASP A 96 16.65 6.28 19.88
CA ASP A 96 17.83 6.14 19.02
C ASP A 96 17.73 7.00 17.75
N PHE A 97 16.57 6.96 17.07
CA PHE A 97 16.29 7.79 15.90
C PHE A 97 16.36 9.29 16.24
N ILE A 98 15.71 9.72 17.31
CA ILE A 98 15.70 11.13 17.72
C ILE A 98 17.08 11.58 18.19
N SER A 99 17.86 10.70 18.83
CA SER A 99 19.25 10.99 19.19
C SER A 99 20.09 11.30 17.95
N ARG A 100 19.95 10.50 16.88
CA ARG A 100 20.68 10.71 15.62
C ARG A 100 20.22 11.96 14.88
N ALA A 101 18.94 12.32 15.01
CA ALA A 101 18.39 13.54 14.44
C ALA A 101 19.02 14.83 15.01
N ASN A 102 19.73 14.74 16.14
CA ASN A 102 20.57 15.80 16.70
C ASN A 102 19.87 17.17 16.82
N ILE A 103 18.71 17.21 17.49
CA ILE A 103 17.96 18.44 17.73
C ILE A 103 18.79 19.38 18.62
N SER A 104 19.27 20.48 18.05
CA SER A 104 20.12 21.44 18.76
C SER A 104 19.46 21.96 20.03
N GLY A 105 20.19 21.86 21.15
CA GLY A 105 19.72 22.32 22.46
C GLY A 105 18.70 21.43 23.15
N PHE A 106 18.39 20.25 22.61
CA PHE A 106 17.39 19.34 23.19
C PHE A 106 17.87 17.88 23.20
N ASP A 107 17.94 17.27 24.38
CA ASP A 107 18.24 15.85 24.52
C ASP A 107 16.96 15.01 24.34
N GLY A 108 16.62 14.74 23.08
CA GLY A 108 15.43 13.99 22.73
C GLY A 108 15.47 12.51 23.16
N ALA A 109 16.66 11.91 23.27
CA ALA A 109 16.81 10.53 23.74
C ALA A 109 16.45 10.44 25.23
N SER A 110 16.99 11.34 26.06
CA SER A 110 16.63 11.42 27.48
C SER A 110 15.14 11.75 27.67
N TYR A 111 14.58 12.61 26.83
CA TYR A 111 13.14 12.92 26.85
C TYR A 111 12.28 11.67 26.63
N ILE A 112 12.51 10.91 25.55
CA ILE A 112 11.74 9.69 25.26
C ILE A 112 11.94 8.62 26.34
N ASN A 113 13.18 8.39 26.77
CA ASN A 113 13.46 7.40 27.82
C ASN A 113 12.81 7.78 29.16
N GLY A 114 12.66 9.08 29.46
CA GLY A 114 11.93 9.58 30.62
C GLY A 114 10.43 9.31 30.58
N LEU A 115 9.87 9.07 29.39
CA LEU A 115 8.44 8.78 29.17
C LEU A 115 8.11 7.30 29.04
N LYS A 116 9.09 6.39 29.13
CA LYS A 116 8.92 4.95 28.89
C LYS A 116 7.79 4.31 29.72
N ASP A 117 7.57 4.79 30.94
CA ASP A 117 6.55 4.28 31.87
C ASP A 117 5.21 5.05 31.77
N ASN A 118 5.12 6.03 30.86
CA ASN A 118 3.92 6.84 30.58
C ASN A 118 3.59 6.82 29.08
N THR A 119 2.94 5.75 28.65
CA THR A 119 2.59 5.52 27.24
C THR A 119 1.67 6.57 26.64
N THR A 120 0.89 7.29 27.46
CA THR A 120 0.01 8.39 27.01
C THR A 120 0.79 9.65 26.65
N ALA A 121 2.00 9.82 27.20
CA ALA A 121 2.88 10.93 26.87
C ALA A 121 3.81 10.63 25.68
N LEU A 122 4.11 9.35 25.42
CA LEU A 122 4.93 8.94 24.27
C LEU A 122 4.29 9.37 22.93
N PRO A 123 5.08 9.82 21.94
CA PRO A 123 4.59 10.02 20.58
C PRO A 123 3.91 8.78 19.99
N ASN A 124 2.87 8.98 19.20
CA ASN A 124 2.20 7.94 18.42
C ASN A 124 2.26 8.22 16.94
N ILE A 125 2.94 7.35 16.19
CA ILE A 125 3.30 7.60 14.80
C ILE A 125 2.48 6.67 13.89
N GLY A 126 1.87 7.23 12.87
CA GLY A 126 1.30 6.50 11.74
C GLY A 126 2.06 6.77 10.44
N ILE A 127 2.05 5.81 9.54
CA ILE A 127 2.49 5.98 8.14
C ILE A 127 1.33 5.55 7.25
N ALA A 128 0.96 6.42 6.30
CA ALA A 128 -0.04 6.12 5.28
C ALA A 128 0.61 6.26 3.90
N MET A 129 0.47 5.23 3.05
CA MET A 129 1.06 5.20 1.72
C MET A 129 -0.03 5.07 0.66
N SER A 130 0.03 5.92 -0.36
CA SER A 130 -1.04 6.07 -1.33
C SER A 130 -1.15 4.92 -2.34
N GLY A 131 -2.24 4.88 -3.10
CA GLY A 131 -2.37 4.04 -4.28
C GLY A 131 -1.63 4.55 -5.51
N GLY A 132 -1.68 3.75 -6.59
CA GLY A 132 -0.96 4.02 -7.85
C GLY A 132 -0.14 2.86 -8.41
N GLY A 133 -0.60 1.62 -8.23
CA GLY A 133 0.05 0.41 -8.77
C GLY A 133 1.53 0.29 -8.41
N TYR A 134 2.35 -0.15 -9.37
CA TYR A 134 3.80 -0.32 -9.15
C TYR A 134 4.51 0.99 -8.80
N ARG A 135 4.08 2.14 -9.33
CA ARG A 135 4.64 3.45 -8.96
C ARG A 135 4.54 3.65 -7.44
N ALA A 136 3.37 3.43 -6.89
CA ALA A 136 3.12 3.57 -5.46
C ALA A 136 3.88 2.53 -4.64
N LEU A 137 3.91 1.27 -5.08
CA LEU A 137 4.72 0.22 -4.45
C LEU A 137 6.19 0.65 -4.36
N MET A 138 6.80 1.05 -5.48
CA MET A 138 8.23 1.36 -5.54
C MET A 138 8.59 2.66 -4.83
N ASN A 139 7.77 3.71 -4.98
CA ASN A 139 8.00 4.98 -4.28
C ASN A 139 7.82 4.81 -2.75
N GLY A 140 6.74 4.15 -2.32
CA GLY A 140 6.51 3.80 -0.92
C GLY A 140 7.61 2.89 -0.35
N ALA A 141 8.11 1.94 -1.14
CA ALA A 141 9.22 1.08 -0.74
C ALA A 141 10.48 1.90 -0.47
N GLY A 142 10.74 2.95 -1.26
CA GLY A 142 11.82 3.90 -0.97
C GLY A 142 11.67 4.59 0.39
N PHE A 143 10.46 5.06 0.73
CA PHE A 143 10.18 5.65 2.03
C PHE A 143 10.37 4.64 3.17
N VAL A 144 9.82 3.43 3.03
CA VAL A 144 9.98 2.36 4.03
C VAL A 144 11.47 2.01 4.20
N ALA A 145 12.23 1.91 3.11
CA ALA A 145 13.67 1.65 3.17
C ALA A 145 14.43 2.76 3.92
N ALA A 146 14.08 4.03 3.71
CA ALA A 146 14.65 5.16 4.43
C ALA A 146 14.36 5.12 5.94
N ALA A 147 13.13 4.74 6.30
CA ALA A 147 12.64 4.71 7.67
C ALA A 147 13.07 3.46 8.46
N ASP A 148 13.48 2.39 7.77
CA ASP A 148 13.84 1.10 8.37
C ASP A 148 15.33 1.05 8.76
N ASN A 149 15.63 0.96 10.06
CA ASN A 149 17.01 0.86 10.55
C ASN A 149 17.76 -0.40 10.11
N ARG A 150 17.08 -1.39 9.53
CA ARG A 150 17.68 -2.61 8.98
C ARG A 150 18.22 -2.39 7.56
N THR A 151 17.82 -1.30 6.90
CA THR A 151 18.34 -0.92 5.58
C THR A 151 19.76 -0.37 5.73
N PRO A 152 20.75 -0.90 4.99
CA PRO A 152 22.11 -0.38 5.02
C PRO A 152 22.16 1.13 4.70
N GLY A 153 22.85 1.90 5.54
CA GLY A 153 23.00 3.35 5.39
C GLY A 153 21.82 4.21 5.85
N SER A 154 20.68 3.63 6.22
CA SER A 154 19.50 4.39 6.68
C SER A 154 19.71 5.13 8.01
N THR A 155 20.69 4.69 8.82
CA THR A 155 21.06 5.29 10.10
C THR A 155 22.28 6.21 10.02
N ASP A 156 22.83 6.40 8.82
CA ASP A 156 23.95 7.32 8.61
C ASP A 156 23.47 8.78 8.66
N GLU A 157 24.40 9.74 8.57
CA GLU A 157 24.09 11.17 8.59
C GLU A 157 23.07 11.52 7.49
N GLY A 158 22.05 12.31 7.85
CA GLY A 158 20.94 12.66 6.95
C GLY A 158 19.83 11.61 6.84
N GLY A 159 20.00 10.42 7.43
CA GLY A 159 19.02 9.34 7.43
C GLY A 159 17.90 9.49 8.47
N ILE A 160 16.81 8.74 8.26
CA ILE A 160 15.65 8.66 9.18
C ILE A 160 15.39 7.22 9.66
N GLY A 161 16.37 6.32 9.52
CA GLY A 161 16.27 4.93 9.93
C GLY A 161 15.90 4.82 11.41
N GLY A 162 14.96 3.92 11.73
CA GLY A 162 14.36 3.77 13.07
C GLY A 162 12.96 4.35 13.17
N LEU A 163 12.56 5.23 12.24
CA LEU A 163 11.20 5.76 12.18
C LEU A 163 10.16 4.63 11.96
N LEU A 164 10.45 3.64 11.12
CA LEU A 164 9.56 2.49 10.91
C LEU A 164 9.42 1.66 12.20
N GLN A 165 10.53 1.41 12.88
CA GLN A 165 10.53 0.68 14.15
C GLN A 165 9.80 1.46 15.26
N ALA A 166 9.77 2.79 15.21
CA ALA A 166 8.99 3.64 16.12
C ALA A 166 7.50 3.81 15.73
N THR A 167 7.12 3.39 14.52
CA THR A 167 5.76 3.58 13.97
C THR A 167 4.75 2.63 14.60
N THR A 168 3.57 3.08 15.01
CA THR A 168 2.54 2.18 15.54
C THR A 168 1.74 1.55 14.40
N TYR A 169 1.28 2.32 13.41
CA TYR A 169 0.43 1.81 12.33
C TYR A 169 1.03 2.09 10.95
N LEU A 170 0.96 1.10 10.06
CA LEU A 170 1.38 1.22 8.66
C LEU A 170 0.20 0.88 7.75
N ALA A 171 -0.40 1.91 7.14
CA ALA A 171 -1.55 1.79 6.27
C ALA A 171 -1.15 1.91 4.79
N GLY A 172 -1.76 1.07 3.95
CA GLY A 172 -1.64 1.11 2.49
C GLY A 172 -2.98 0.85 1.82
N LEU A 173 -3.15 1.36 0.62
CA LEU A 173 -4.24 0.99 -0.28
C LEU A 173 -3.69 0.80 -1.70
N SER A 174 -4.41 0.07 -2.56
CA SER A 174 -4.02 -0.16 -3.94
C SER A 174 -2.56 -0.65 -4.07
N GLY A 175 -1.74 -0.01 -4.91
CA GLY A 175 -0.31 -0.28 -5.05
C GLY A 175 0.51 -0.22 -3.74
N ALA A 176 0.17 0.63 -2.77
CA ALA A 176 0.80 0.57 -1.44
C ALA A 176 0.25 -0.58 -0.58
N GLY A 177 -0.97 -1.04 -0.84
CA GLY A 177 -1.49 -2.29 -0.30
C GLY A 177 -0.65 -3.49 -0.76
N TRP A 178 -0.13 -3.47 -2.00
CA TRP A 178 0.80 -4.49 -2.50
C TRP A 178 2.13 -4.46 -1.72
N LEU A 179 2.66 -3.27 -1.45
CA LEU A 179 3.87 -3.07 -0.65
C LEU A 179 3.69 -3.62 0.77
N VAL A 180 2.64 -3.18 1.47
CA VAL A 180 2.34 -3.62 2.84
C VAL A 180 2.09 -5.14 2.85
N GLY A 181 1.20 -5.64 2.00
CA GLY A 181 0.92 -7.07 1.90
C GLY A 181 2.18 -7.91 1.65
N SER A 182 3.05 -7.47 0.74
CA SER A 182 4.30 -8.15 0.44
C SER A 182 5.27 -8.16 1.62
N ILE A 183 5.47 -7.04 2.31
CA ILE A 183 6.37 -6.97 3.47
C ILE A 183 5.95 -7.98 4.55
N TYR A 184 4.68 -8.00 4.93
CA TYR A 184 4.21 -8.85 6.03
C TYR A 184 4.08 -10.33 5.64
N SER A 185 3.68 -10.62 4.41
CA SER A 185 3.65 -12.01 3.90
C SER A 185 5.01 -12.66 3.90
N ASN A 186 6.05 -11.86 3.69
CA ASN A 186 7.44 -12.29 3.69
C ASN A 186 8.11 -12.04 5.04
N ASN A 187 7.41 -12.24 6.16
CA ASN A 187 7.97 -12.13 7.52
C ASN A 187 8.50 -10.73 7.87
N PHE A 188 7.75 -9.67 7.53
CA PHE A 188 8.19 -8.29 7.73
C PHE A 188 9.59 -8.02 7.12
N SER A 189 9.85 -8.61 5.95
CA SER A 189 11.13 -8.49 5.24
C SER A 189 11.45 -7.04 4.91
N THR A 190 12.75 -6.72 4.90
CA THR A 190 13.19 -5.38 4.46
C THR A 190 12.93 -5.19 2.98
N VAL A 191 12.77 -3.93 2.56
CA VAL A 191 12.66 -3.55 1.16
C VAL A 191 13.86 -4.05 0.34
N VAL A 192 15.06 -4.00 0.91
CA VAL A 192 16.29 -4.49 0.28
C VAL A 192 16.21 -5.99 0.01
N THR A 193 15.75 -6.77 1.00
CA THR A 193 15.57 -8.22 0.87
C THR A 193 14.56 -8.58 -0.22
N LEU A 194 13.42 -7.89 -0.28
CA LEU A 194 12.40 -8.14 -1.29
C LEU A 194 12.87 -7.74 -2.70
N ARG A 195 13.47 -6.55 -2.83
CA ARG A 195 14.03 -6.05 -4.09
C ARG A 195 15.10 -6.97 -4.65
N ASP A 196 16.02 -7.42 -3.81
CA ASP A 196 17.17 -8.23 -4.25
C ASP A 196 16.78 -9.70 -4.48
N GLY A 197 15.79 -10.19 -3.71
CA GLY A 197 15.23 -11.53 -3.86
C GLY A 197 16.26 -12.64 -3.63
N SER A 198 15.96 -13.82 -4.16
CA SER A 198 16.86 -14.97 -4.27
C SER A 198 16.83 -15.51 -5.70
N GLU A 199 17.82 -16.34 -6.07
CA GLU A 199 18.00 -16.82 -7.46
C GLU A 199 16.72 -17.42 -8.09
N ASP A 200 15.96 -18.21 -7.33
CA ASP A 200 14.72 -18.86 -7.79
C ASP A 200 13.43 -18.11 -7.38
N SER A 201 13.53 -16.87 -6.90
CA SER A 201 12.37 -16.13 -6.39
C SER A 201 11.91 -15.07 -7.39
N ALA A 202 10.62 -15.12 -7.71
CA ALA A 202 9.90 -14.11 -8.47
C ALA A 202 9.54 -12.84 -7.67
N VAL A 203 9.80 -12.83 -6.35
CA VAL A 203 9.44 -11.70 -5.49
C VAL A 203 10.05 -10.40 -6.00
N TRP A 204 9.19 -9.42 -6.21
CA TRP A 204 9.50 -8.08 -6.74
C TRP A 204 10.21 -8.06 -8.11
N LYS A 205 10.20 -9.18 -8.85
CA LYS A 205 10.67 -9.23 -10.24
C LYS A 205 9.57 -8.67 -11.16
N PHE A 206 9.67 -7.37 -11.41
CA PHE A 206 8.68 -6.63 -12.20
C PHE A 206 9.07 -6.51 -13.67
N ASP A 207 10.19 -7.09 -14.10
CA ASP A 207 10.65 -7.09 -15.49
C ASP A 207 9.76 -7.90 -16.41
N ARG A 208 8.96 -8.80 -15.84
CA ARG A 208 7.85 -9.47 -16.50
C ARG A 208 6.51 -8.98 -15.95
N SER A 209 5.55 -8.80 -16.84
CA SER A 209 4.21 -8.36 -16.46
C SER A 209 3.47 -9.44 -15.67
N ILE A 210 2.62 -9.01 -14.73
CA ILE A 210 1.63 -9.86 -14.03
C ILE A 210 0.78 -10.66 -15.03
N PHE A 211 0.50 -10.13 -16.22
CA PHE A 211 -0.27 -10.81 -17.26
C PHE A 211 0.48 -11.96 -17.94
N VAL A 212 1.80 -12.01 -17.77
CA VAL A 212 2.70 -12.99 -18.39
C VAL A 212 3.18 -14.03 -17.37
N GLY A 213 3.32 -13.63 -16.10
CA GLY A 213 3.84 -14.46 -15.01
C GLY A 213 5.38 -14.49 -14.94
N PRO A 214 5.95 -15.01 -13.83
CA PRO A 214 7.40 -15.03 -13.61
C PRO A 214 8.15 -16.11 -14.41
N GLU A 215 9.47 -15.95 -14.56
CA GLU A 215 10.37 -16.98 -15.11
C GLU A 215 10.78 -18.00 -14.04
N GLN A 216 10.84 -19.29 -14.38
CA GLN A 216 11.40 -20.34 -13.53
C GLN A 216 12.69 -20.95 -14.13
N SER A 217 13.60 -21.40 -13.26
CA SER A 217 14.88 -22.02 -13.62
C SER A 217 14.68 -23.44 -14.19
N GLY A 218 14.55 -23.51 -15.52
CA GLY A 218 14.35 -24.75 -16.28
C GLY A 218 13.41 -24.50 -17.46
N LEU A 219 13.85 -24.80 -18.69
CA LEU A 219 13.13 -24.52 -19.96
C LEU A 219 12.41 -23.16 -20.07
N SER A 220 12.74 -22.11 -19.29
CA SER A 220 12.38 -20.68 -19.47
C SER A 220 10.87 -20.34 -19.63
N ILE A 221 10.01 -21.33 -19.67
CA ILE A 221 8.61 -21.24 -20.08
C ILE A 221 7.87 -22.25 -19.21
N LEU A 222 7.47 -21.83 -18.02
CA LEU A 222 6.07 -22.08 -17.72
C LEU A 222 5.33 -21.29 -18.80
N ASN A 223 4.57 -21.97 -19.66
CA ASN A 223 3.81 -21.26 -20.68
C ASN A 223 2.95 -20.24 -19.93
N THR A 224 2.83 -18.99 -20.38
CA THR A 224 1.85 -18.05 -19.79
C THR A 224 0.48 -18.75 -19.61
N VAL A 225 0.19 -19.73 -20.47
CA VAL A 225 -0.87 -20.73 -20.30
C VAL A 225 -0.80 -21.52 -18.98
N GLU A 226 0.30 -22.19 -18.65
CA GLU A 226 0.44 -22.95 -17.40
C GLU A 226 0.31 -22.06 -16.16
N TYR A 227 0.81 -20.82 -16.23
CA TYR A 227 0.60 -19.83 -15.16
C TYR A 227 -0.87 -19.46 -14.96
N TRP A 228 -1.60 -19.19 -16.06
CA TRP A 228 -3.03 -18.89 -15.98
C TRP A 228 -3.90 -20.11 -15.72
N ASP A 229 -3.49 -21.29 -16.16
CA ASP A 229 -4.11 -22.57 -15.83
C ASP A 229 -3.98 -22.84 -14.32
N ASP A 230 -2.80 -22.61 -13.71
CA ASP A 230 -2.64 -22.75 -12.25
C ASP A 230 -3.50 -21.74 -11.47
N ILE A 231 -3.51 -20.47 -11.90
CA ILE A 231 -4.37 -19.45 -11.28
C ILE A 231 -5.84 -19.90 -11.39
N LYS A 232 -6.27 -20.33 -12.56
CA LYS A 232 -7.64 -20.76 -12.80
C LYS A 232 -7.99 -21.96 -11.93
N ASP A 233 -7.19 -23.02 -11.95
CA ASP A 233 -7.39 -24.22 -11.14
C ASP A 233 -7.46 -23.87 -9.64
N THR A 234 -6.55 -22.99 -9.19
CA THR A 234 -6.53 -22.48 -7.81
C THR A 234 -7.81 -21.73 -7.45
N VAL A 235 -8.29 -20.82 -8.30
CA VAL A 235 -9.53 -20.06 -8.06
C VAL A 235 -10.76 -20.97 -8.14
N GLU A 236 -10.80 -21.93 -9.07
CA GLU A 236 -11.89 -22.90 -9.17
C GLU A 236 -12.04 -23.72 -7.88
N THR A 237 -10.96 -23.99 -7.11
CA THR A 237 -11.08 -24.65 -5.80
C THR A 237 -11.96 -23.88 -4.80
N LYS A 238 -12.01 -22.54 -4.88
CA LYS A 238 -12.91 -21.70 -4.06
C LYS A 238 -14.36 -21.89 -4.47
N GLY A 239 -14.63 -21.91 -5.78
CA GLY A 239 -15.95 -22.22 -6.35
C GLY A 239 -16.45 -23.62 -6.00
N ASP A 240 -15.57 -24.62 -6.10
CA ASP A 240 -15.86 -26.01 -5.73
C ASP A 240 -16.13 -26.19 -4.23
N ALA A 241 -15.55 -25.32 -3.39
CA ALA A 241 -15.84 -25.24 -1.96
C ALA A 241 -17.16 -24.51 -1.64
N GLY A 242 -17.85 -23.97 -2.66
CA GLY A 242 -19.16 -23.33 -2.53
C GLY A 242 -19.11 -21.83 -2.22
N PHE A 243 -17.98 -21.17 -2.45
CA PHE A 243 -17.82 -19.73 -2.30
C PHE A 243 -17.81 -19.03 -3.67
N ASP A 244 -18.35 -17.83 -3.72
CA ASP A 244 -18.37 -17.03 -4.95
C ASP A 244 -16.96 -16.64 -5.39
N ILE A 245 -16.75 -16.65 -6.71
CA ILE A 245 -15.51 -16.24 -7.36
C ILE A 245 -15.76 -14.95 -8.14
N SER A 246 -14.80 -14.03 -8.12
CA SER A 246 -14.85 -12.79 -8.92
C SER A 246 -13.52 -12.55 -9.63
N ILE A 247 -13.48 -11.54 -10.51
CA ILE A 247 -12.22 -11.16 -11.19
C ILE A 247 -11.12 -10.79 -10.18
N THR A 248 -11.49 -10.30 -9.00
CA THR A 248 -10.55 -9.98 -7.91
C THR A 248 -9.81 -11.22 -7.41
N ASP A 249 -10.40 -12.41 -7.44
CA ASP A 249 -9.70 -13.65 -7.09
C ASP A 249 -8.51 -13.86 -8.04
N TYR A 250 -8.73 -13.79 -9.35
CA TYR A 250 -7.70 -13.94 -10.37
C TYR A 250 -6.62 -12.86 -10.26
N TRP A 251 -7.04 -11.61 -10.06
CA TRP A 251 -6.14 -10.49 -9.84
C TRP A 251 -5.25 -10.67 -8.61
N GLY A 252 -5.85 -10.99 -7.46
CA GLY A 252 -5.14 -11.23 -6.22
C GLY A 252 -4.17 -12.40 -6.30
N ARG A 253 -4.55 -13.48 -7.02
CA ARG A 253 -3.66 -14.61 -7.30
C ARG A 253 -2.50 -14.21 -8.19
N ALA A 254 -2.76 -13.49 -9.28
CA ALA A 254 -1.72 -13.02 -10.20
C ALA A 254 -0.71 -12.09 -9.50
N LEU A 255 -1.19 -11.15 -8.68
CA LEU A 255 -0.33 -10.30 -7.83
C LEU A 255 0.56 -11.14 -6.89
N SER A 256 -0.01 -12.19 -6.29
CA SER A 256 0.68 -12.98 -5.27
C SER A 256 2.01 -13.59 -5.75
N TYR A 257 2.13 -13.96 -7.03
CA TYR A 257 3.36 -14.52 -7.61
C TYR A 257 4.57 -13.58 -7.52
N GLN A 258 4.33 -12.27 -7.60
CA GLN A 258 5.40 -11.26 -7.50
C GLN A 258 5.50 -10.67 -6.09
N LEU A 259 4.50 -10.87 -5.23
CA LEU A 259 4.44 -10.24 -3.91
C LEU A 259 4.78 -11.21 -2.76
N ILE A 260 4.58 -12.51 -2.92
CA ILE A 260 4.77 -13.51 -1.87
C ILE A 260 5.86 -14.49 -2.30
N ASN A 261 6.97 -14.52 -1.57
CA ASN A 261 8.07 -15.45 -1.80
C ASN A 261 7.74 -16.84 -1.24
N SER A 262 6.82 -17.51 -1.91
CA SER A 262 6.40 -18.88 -1.65
C SER A 262 6.07 -19.54 -2.98
N THR A 263 6.11 -20.87 -3.03
CA THR A 263 5.59 -21.65 -4.15
C THR A 263 4.20 -21.16 -4.53
N ASP A 264 4.02 -20.90 -5.83
CA ASP A 264 2.79 -20.40 -6.46
C ASP A 264 2.22 -19.14 -5.79
N GLY A 265 3.07 -18.27 -5.22
CA GLY A 265 2.58 -17.08 -4.51
C GLY A 265 1.77 -17.41 -3.26
N GLY A 266 1.97 -18.57 -2.64
CA GLY A 266 1.43 -18.91 -1.33
C GLY A 266 -0.11 -18.92 -1.22
N PRO A 267 -0.82 -19.81 -1.94
CA PRO A 267 -2.29 -19.87 -1.93
C PRO A 267 -2.91 -20.11 -0.54
N ALA A 268 -2.15 -20.69 0.40
CA ALA A 268 -2.60 -20.95 1.77
C ALA A 268 -2.34 -19.82 2.77
N TYR A 269 -1.71 -18.71 2.35
CA TYR A 269 -1.33 -17.62 3.25
C TYR A 269 -2.53 -16.72 3.52
N THR A 270 -2.82 -16.45 4.79
CA THR A 270 -3.96 -15.61 5.19
C THR A 270 -3.52 -14.33 5.87
N PHE A 271 -4.30 -13.26 5.73
CA PHE A 271 -4.00 -11.96 6.32
C PHE A 271 -4.08 -11.99 7.85
N SER A 272 -5.04 -12.75 8.40
CA SER A 272 -5.12 -12.99 9.84
C SER A 272 -3.92 -13.77 10.40
N SER A 273 -3.17 -14.52 9.58
CA SER A 273 -1.95 -15.19 10.03
C SER A 273 -0.85 -14.20 10.44
N PHE A 274 -0.91 -12.94 10.01
CA PHE A 274 0.05 -11.92 10.44
C PHE A 274 -0.02 -11.69 11.96
N ALA A 275 -1.20 -11.87 12.57
CA ALA A 275 -1.39 -11.83 14.03
C ALA A 275 -0.62 -12.93 14.79
N LEU A 276 -0.16 -13.96 14.09
CA LEU A 276 0.57 -15.09 14.65
C LEU A 276 2.08 -14.96 14.49
N ALA A 277 2.56 -13.97 13.74
CA ALA A 277 3.98 -13.70 13.60
C ALA A 277 4.55 -13.23 14.94
N GLU A 278 5.66 -13.84 15.38
CA GLU A 278 6.30 -13.51 16.66
C GLU A 278 6.64 -12.01 16.77
N SER A 279 7.08 -11.42 15.67
CA SER A 279 7.41 -10.00 15.58
C SER A 279 6.20 -9.09 15.82
N LEU A 280 5.00 -9.46 15.35
CA LEU A 280 3.79 -8.71 15.65
C LEU A 280 3.28 -9.00 17.06
N ILE A 281 3.31 -10.27 17.51
CA ILE A 281 2.92 -10.67 18.89
C ILE A 281 3.72 -9.93 19.95
N ASN A 282 5.01 -9.71 19.71
CA ASN A 282 5.92 -8.99 20.61
C ASN A 282 5.80 -7.46 20.49
N GLY A 283 5.10 -6.97 19.46
CA GLY A 283 4.98 -5.54 19.19
C GLY A 283 6.23 -4.94 18.54
N ASP A 284 7.08 -5.75 17.90
CA ASP A 284 8.32 -5.29 17.25
C ASP A 284 8.05 -4.59 15.91
N THR A 285 6.92 -4.90 15.27
CA THR A 285 6.52 -4.35 13.97
C THR A 285 5.28 -3.46 14.11
N PRO A 286 5.08 -2.46 13.23
CA PRO A 286 3.81 -1.74 13.16
C PRO A 286 2.66 -2.69 12.79
N MET A 287 1.42 -2.31 13.10
CA MET A 287 0.27 -3.07 12.61
C MET A 287 0.03 -2.73 11.14
N PRO A 288 -0.07 -3.73 10.24
CA PRO A 288 -0.45 -3.50 8.85
C PRO A 288 -1.95 -3.22 8.75
N ILE A 289 -2.30 -2.24 7.94
CA ILE A 289 -3.69 -1.89 7.62
C ILE A 289 -3.83 -1.78 6.11
N LEU A 290 -4.85 -2.43 5.55
CA LEU A 290 -5.33 -2.18 4.18
C LEU A 290 -6.63 -1.38 4.22
N VAL A 291 -6.85 -0.53 3.22
CA VAL A 291 -8.12 0.21 3.03
C VAL A 291 -8.74 -0.16 1.70
N THR A 292 -10.07 -0.28 1.69
CA THR A 292 -10.93 -0.57 0.54
C THR A 292 -12.23 0.20 0.69
N ASP A 293 -12.88 0.53 -0.42
CA ASP A 293 -14.14 1.27 -0.41
C ASP A 293 -15.32 0.35 -0.65
N GLY A 294 -16.45 0.67 0.01
CA GLY A 294 -17.71 0.03 -0.27
C GLY A 294 -18.37 0.61 -1.52
N ARG A 295 -18.76 -0.26 -2.44
CA ARG A 295 -19.54 0.09 -3.63
C ARG A 295 -20.97 -0.41 -3.44
N GLN A 296 -21.95 0.47 -3.59
CA GLN A 296 -23.35 0.05 -3.51
C GLN A 296 -23.75 -0.75 -4.76
N PRO A 297 -24.58 -1.81 -4.62
CA PRO A 297 -25.04 -2.59 -5.76
C PRO A 297 -25.64 -1.73 -6.88
N GLY A 298 -25.23 -1.97 -8.14
CA GLY A 298 -25.74 -1.26 -9.32
C GLY A 298 -25.25 0.18 -9.52
N THR A 299 -24.27 0.65 -8.74
CA THR A 299 -23.59 1.95 -8.96
C THR A 299 -22.21 1.71 -9.57
N THR A 300 -21.57 2.67 -10.25
CA THR A 300 -20.16 2.57 -10.70
C THR A 300 -19.29 3.70 -10.16
N ILE A 301 -19.91 4.73 -9.57
CA ILE A 301 -19.23 5.90 -9.02
C ILE A 301 -19.06 5.67 -7.53
N VAL A 302 -17.81 5.72 -7.06
CA VAL A 302 -17.49 5.78 -5.64
C VAL A 302 -17.41 7.25 -5.24
N SER A 303 -18.36 7.70 -4.43
CA SER A 303 -18.41 9.08 -3.96
C SER A 303 -17.46 9.29 -2.78
N LEU A 304 -17.04 10.54 -2.56
CA LEU A 304 -16.19 10.94 -1.42
C LEU A 304 -16.74 10.48 -0.05
N ASN A 305 -18.06 10.29 0.07
CA ASN A 305 -18.75 9.82 1.26
C ASN A 305 -18.97 8.30 1.30
N ALA A 306 -18.33 7.53 0.41
CA ALA A 306 -18.34 6.07 0.44
C ALA A 306 -17.86 5.55 1.80
N THR A 307 -18.31 4.34 2.14
CA THR A 307 -17.87 3.69 3.37
C THR A 307 -16.44 3.19 3.17
N ASN A 308 -15.49 3.73 3.94
CA ASN A 308 -14.13 3.21 3.97
C ASN A 308 -14.08 2.00 4.90
N PHE A 309 -13.63 0.87 4.39
CA PHE A 309 -13.36 -0.34 5.18
C PHE A 309 -11.87 -0.48 5.44
N GLU A 310 -11.55 -0.79 6.68
CA GLU A 310 -10.23 -1.17 7.15
C GLU A 310 -10.13 -2.68 7.25
N ILE A 311 -9.04 -3.26 6.76
CA ILE A 311 -8.66 -4.65 6.99
C ILE A 311 -7.35 -4.66 7.80
N ASN A 312 -7.39 -5.22 9.00
CA ASN A 312 -6.22 -5.47 9.83
C ASN A 312 -6.15 -6.96 10.23
N PRO A 313 -5.05 -7.45 10.83
CA PRO A 313 -4.87 -8.88 11.11
C PRO A 313 -5.94 -9.50 12.03
N TRP A 314 -6.67 -8.68 12.80
CA TRP A 314 -7.68 -9.17 13.74
C TRP A 314 -9.10 -8.95 13.25
N GLU A 315 -9.36 -7.86 12.54
CA GLU A 315 -10.70 -7.48 12.14
C GLU A 315 -10.76 -6.67 10.83
N MET A 316 -11.90 -6.77 10.17
CA MET A 316 -12.27 -6.07 8.95
C MET A 316 -13.60 -5.36 9.18
N GLY A 317 -13.68 -4.08 8.83
CA GLY A 317 -14.89 -3.30 9.07
C GLY A 317 -14.68 -1.81 8.91
N SER A 318 -15.59 -1.01 9.47
CA SER A 318 -15.55 0.44 9.28
C SER A 318 -15.87 1.21 10.55
N PHE A 319 -15.15 2.31 10.73
CA PHE A 319 -15.46 3.36 11.71
C PHE A 319 -16.53 4.33 11.22
N ASP A 320 -16.91 4.28 9.94
CA ASP A 320 -17.94 5.14 9.41
C ASP A 320 -19.29 4.79 10.04
N PRO A 321 -20.15 5.80 10.26
CA PRO A 321 -21.38 5.64 11.04
C PRO A 321 -22.43 4.77 10.35
N GLN A 322 -22.30 4.55 9.04
CA GLN A 322 -23.15 3.63 8.27
C GLN A 322 -23.00 2.21 8.81
N VAL A 323 -21.81 1.61 8.71
CA VAL A 323 -21.55 0.23 9.19
C VAL A 323 -21.23 0.21 10.69
N TYR A 324 -20.29 1.05 11.11
CA TYR A 324 -19.82 1.22 12.49
C TYR A 324 -19.64 -0.12 13.23
N GLY A 325 -18.93 -1.04 12.58
CA GLY A 325 -18.86 -2.45 12.94
C GLY A 325 -17.65 -3.13 12.34
N PHE A 326 -17.11 -4.13 13.04
CA PHE A 326 -15.93 -4.89 12.67
C PHE A 326 -16.16 -6.39 12.84
N ALA A 327 -15.97 -7.15 11.76
CA ALA A 327 -15.98 -8.60 11.72
C ALA A 327 -14.57 -9.16 11.97
N PRO A 328 -14.39 -10.29 12.67
CA PRO A 328 -13.08 -10.90 12.82
C PRO A 328 -12.51 -11.38 11.47
N THR A 329 -11.33 -10.90 11.07
CA THR A 329 -10.71 -11.18 9.76
C THR A 329 -10.56 -12.68 9.51
N LYS A 330 -10.16 -13.41 10.55
CA LYS A 330 -10.00 -14.87 10.49
C LYS A 330 -11.29 -15.61 10.08
N TYR A 331 -12.45 -15.04 10.41
CA TYR A 331 -13.76 -15.68 10.27
C TYR A 331 -14.63 -15.08 9.15
N LEU A 332 -14.03 -14.31 8.25
CA LEU A 332 -14.74 -13.75 7.09
C LEU A 332 -15.41 -14.84 6.25
N ALA A 333 -16.51 -14.47 5.59
CA ALA A 333 -17.44 -15.39 4.93
C ALA A 333 -18.12 -16.44 5.85
N SER A 334 -18.13 -16.21 7.18
CA SER A 334 -19.10 -16.87 8.07
C SER A 334 -20.44 -16.14 8.03
N ASN A 335 -21.53 -16.84 8.37
CA ASN A 335 -22.84 -16.20 8.49
C ASN A 335 -22.95 -15.41 9.80
N PHE A 336 -22.62 -14.12 9.75
CA PHE A 336 -22.79 -13.16 10.86
C PHE A 336 -24.17 -12.49 10.90
N SER A 337 -25.21 -13.08 10.30
CA SER A 337 -26.55 -12.46 10.24
C SER A 337 -27.00 -11.91 11.60
N GLY A 338 -27.26 -10.61 11.67
CA GLY A 338 -27.65 -9.93 12.92
C GLY A 338 -26.49 -9.65 13.89
N GLY A 339 -25.24 -9.81 13.45
CA GLY A 339 -24.02 -9.52 14.20
C GLY A 339 -23.38 -10.71 14.92
N VAL A 340 -23.90 -11.93 14.75
CA VAL A 340 -23.42 -13.13 15.46
C VAL A 340 -23.57 -14.38 14.59
N ILE A 341 -22.68 -15.35 14.76
CA ILE A 341 -22.81 -16.66 14.13
C ILE A 341 -23.79 -17.54 14.95
N PRO A 342 -24.89 -18.07 14.37
CA PRO A 342 -25.89 -18.88 15.09
C PRO A 342 -25.30 -20.09 15.82
N ASP A 343 -25.94 -20.56 16.90
CA ASP A 343 -25.45 -21.66 17.74
C ASP A 343 -25.25 -23.00 17.01
N ASP A 344 -25.98 -23.23 15.93
CA ASP A 344 -25.87 -24.37 15.03
C ASP A 344 -25.06 -24.07 13.75
N GLY A 345 -24.56 -22.84 13.60
CA GLY A 345 -23.74 -22.39 12.49
C GLY A 345 -22.25 -22.70 12.65
N ASN A 346 -21.58 -22.82 11.50
CA ASN A 346 -20.13 -23.01 11.39
C ASN A 346 -19.41 -21.68 11.16
N CYS A 347 -18.11 -21.69 11.45
CA CYS A 347 -17.22 -20.61 11.10
C CYS A 347 -16.54 -20.95 9.77
N THR A 348 -16.11 -19.94 9.03
CA THR A 348 -15.30 -20.07 7.82
C THR A 348 -13.89 -19.60 8.13
N GLU A 349 -12.87 -20.34 7.72
CA GLU A 349 -11.46 -19.90 7.78
C GLU A 349 -10.83 -20.01 6.38
N GLY A 350 -9.82 -19.18 6.08
CA GLY A 350 -9.10 -19.19 4.80
C GLY A 350 -9.66 -18.24 3.73
N PHE A 351 -10.84 -17.63 3.95
CA PHE A 351 -11.39 -16.60 3.05
C PHE A 351 -10.48 -15.36 2.99
N ASP A 352 -9.78 -15.08 4.07
CA ASP A 352 -8.85 -13.97 4.20
C ASP A 352 -7.48 -14.24 3.55
N ASN A 353 -7.43 -14.96 2.43
CA ASN A 353 -6.21 -15.14 1.65
C ASN A 353 -5.55 -13.77 1.39
N VAL A 354 -4.24 -13.66 1.66
CA VAL A 354 -3.53 -12.38 1.54
C VAL A 354 -3.68 -11.79 0.14
N GLY A 355 -3.50 -12.62 -0.90
CA GLY A 355 -3.63 -12.19 -2.29
C GLY A 355 -5.01 -11.59 -2.58
N TYR A 356 -6.07 -12.21 -2.05
CA TYR A 356 -7.44 -11.70 -2.19
C TYR A 356 -7.66 -10.38 -1.42
N MET A 357 -7.11 -10.23 -0.21
CA MET A 357 -7.20 -8.99 0.58
C MET A 357 -6.46 -7.83 -0.11
N VAL A 358 -5.25 -8.09 -0.59
CA VAL A 358 -4.45 -7.12 -1.37
C VAL A 358 -5.14 -6.80 -2.70
N GLY A 359 -5.68 -7.82 -3.38
CA GLY A 359 -6.47 -7.68 -4.60
C GLY A 359 -7.70 -6.80 -4.39
N THR A 360 -8.48 -7.04 -3.33
CA THR A 360 -9.65 -6.24 -2.95
C THR A 360 -9.29 -4.77 -2.75
N SER A 361 -8.18 -4.47 -2.06
CA SER A 361 -7.70 -3.10 -1.87
C SER A 361 -7.21 -2.42 -3.17
N SER A 362 -7.12 -3.16 -4.29
CA SER A 362 -6.55 -2.70 -5.56
C SER A 362 -7.38 -3.06 -6.80
N THR A 363 -8.66 -3.33 -6.62
CA THR A 363 -9.55 -3.87 -7.65
C THR A 363 -10.23 -2.77 -8.47
N LEU A 364 -9.44 -1.96 -9.19
CA LEU A 364 -9.88 -0.84 -10.07
C LEU A 364 -10.55 -1.29 -11.39
N PHE A 365 -11.19 -2.47 -11.44
CA PHE A 365 -11.66 -3.05 -12.70
C PHE A 365 -12.84 -2.30 -13.34
N ASN A 366 -13.56 -1.50 -12.58
CA ASN A 366 -14.52 -0.51 -13.08
C ASN A 366 -13.86 0.56 -13.98
N ASP A 367 -12.62 0.96 -13.69
CA ASP A 367 -11.83 1.87 -14.56
C ASP A 367 -11.05 1.08 -15.61
N PHE A 368 -10.42 -0.04 -15.23
CA PHE A 368 -9.56 -0.88 -16.06
C PHE A 368 -10.29 -1.62 -17.20
N LEU A 369 -11.61 -1.87 -17.09
CA LEU A 369 -12.41 -2.47 -18.15
C LEU A 369 -13.05 -1.44 -19.10
N THR A 370 -13.05 -0.15 -18.73
CA THR A 370 -13.52 0.92 -19.63
C THR A 370 -12.44 1.38 -20.62
N GLU A 371 -11.16 1.16 -20.28
CA GLU A 371 -10.03 1.29 -21.18
C GLU A 371 -9.65 -0.10 -21.69
N SER A 372 -9.85 -0.37 -22.98
CA SER A 372 -9.58 -1.69 -23.57
C SER A 372 -8.18 -2.20 -23.21
N ILE A 373 -8.11 -3.25 -22.39
CA ILE A 373 -6.90 -4.04 -22.10
C ILE A 373 -6.14 -4.41 -23.38
N THR A 374 -6.86 -4.59 -24.50
CA THR A 374 -6.29 -4.90 -25.83
C THR A 374 -5.55 -3.74 -26.48
N ASP A 375 -5.74 -2.51 -26.03
CA ASP A 375 -5.16 -1.31 -26.64
C ASP A 375 -3.82 -0.92 -25.99
N TYR A 376 -3.54 -1.44 -24.78
CA TYR A 376 -2.37 -1.06 -23.97
C TYR A 376 -1.29 -2.12 -23.82
N VAL A 377 -1.57 -3.37 -24.19
CA VAL A 377 -0.59 -4.46 -24.08
C VAL A 377 -0.76 -5.42 -25.25
N ASP A 378 0.36 -5.96 -25.75
CA ASP A 378 0.40 -7.22 -26.48
C ASP A 378 0.01 -8.34 -25.50
N VAL A 379 -1.22 -8.28 -24.97
CA VAL A 379 -1.82 -9.33 -24.16
C VAL A 379 -1.91 -10.54 -25.10
N PRO A 380 -1.18 -11.63 -24.82
CA PRO A 380 -1.27 -12.81 -25.65
C PRO A 380 -2.74 -13.22 -25.77
N THR A 381 -3.19 -13.61 -26.95
CA THR A 381 -4.62 -13.93 -27.20
C THR A 381 -5.18 -14.91 -26.17
N ILE A 382 -4.34 -15.78 -25.60
CA ILE A 382 -4.72 -16.70 -24.53
C ILE A 382 -5.09 -16.03 -23.20
N VAL A 383 -4.53 -14.87 -22.88
CA VAL A 383 -4.86 -14.08 -21.69
C VAL A 383 -6.14 -13.28 -21.93
N ALA A 384 -6.32 -12.74 -23.14
CA ALA A 384 -7.60 -12.15 -23.55
C ALA A 384 -8.71 -13.21 -23.57
N ASP A 385 -8.45 -14.39 -24.12
CA ASP A 385 -9.37 -15.54 -24.14
C ASP A 385 -9.61 -16.09 -22.72
N ALA A 386 -8.63 -16.07 -21.82
CA ALA A 386 -8.81 -16.46 -20.42
C ALA A 386 -9.64 -15.42 -19.64
N ILE A 387 -9.43 -14.13 -19.89
CA ILE A 387 -10.24 -13.03 -19.32
C ILE A 387 -11.67 -13.05 -19.90
N GLU A 388 -11.83 -13.31 -21.20
CA GLU A 388 -13.14 -13.45 -21.86
C GLU A 388 -13.85 -14.76 -21.48
N ALA A 389 -13.13 -15.87 -21.33
CA ALA A 389 -13.65 -17.13 -20.81
C ALA A 389 -14.05 -16.99 -19.34
N LEU A 390 -13.27 -16.24 -18.56
CA LEU A 390 -13.60 -15.89 -17.18
C LEU A 390 -14.85 -15.01 -17.13
N ALA A 391 -14.92 -13.95 -17.95
CA ALA A 391 -16.09 -13.07 -18.02
C ALA A 391 -17.36 -13.82 -18.48
N SER A 392 -17.22 -14.79 -19.39
CA SER A 392 -18.35 -15.60 -19.86
C SER A 392 -18.75 -16.75 -18.93
N ASP A 393 -17.82 -17.35 -18.17
CA ASP A 393 -18.14 -18.34 -17.14
C ASP A 393 -18.74 -17.68 -15.88
N LEU A 394 -18.19 -16.55 -15.45
CA LEU A 394 -18.76 -15.71 -14.39
C LEU A 394 -20.15 -15.17 -14.76
N GLY A 395 -20.32 -14.70 -16.01
CA GLY A 395 -21.61 -14.24 -16.52
C GLY A 395 -22.69 -15.35 -16.62
N ASN A 396 -22.28 -16.62 -16.62
CA ASN A 396 -23.19 -17.77 -16.58
C ASN A 396 -23.43 -18.32 -15.16
N ARG A 397 -22.62 -17.92 -14.16
CA ARG A 397 -22.61 -18.50 -12.80
C ARG A 397 -23.09 -17.57 -11.68
N SER A 398 -23.11 -16.26 -11.84
CA SER A 398 -23.48 -15.35 -10.74
C SER A 398 -24.07 -13.98 -11.15
N SER A 399 -24.49 -13.21 -10.14
CA SER A 399 -25.15 -11.90 -10.17
C SER A 399 -24.30 -10.76 -10.75
N ASN A 400 -24.95 -9.61 -10.98
CA ASN A 400 -24.54 -8.50 -11.85
C ASN A 400 -23.24 -7.72 -11.51
N ASP A 401 -22.39 -8.16 -10.55
CA ASP A 401 -21.24 -7.38 -10.02
C ASP A 401 -19.94 -8.23 -9.83
N ASN A 402 -19.68 -9.25 -10.66
CA ASN A 402 -18.43 -10.06 -10.57
C ASN A 402 -17.16 -9.32 -11.04
N ASP A 403 -17.30 -8.06 -11.45
CA ASP A 403 -16.22 -7.17 -11.87
C ASP A 403 -15.42 -6.62 -10.68
N ILE A 404 -15.84 -6.88 -9.44
CA ILE A 404 -15.25 -6.33 -8.22
C ILE A 404 -15.09 -7.40 -7.12
N ALA A 405 -14.61 -7.01 -5.93
CA ALA A 405 -14.41 -7.96 -4.84
C ALA A 405 -15.75 -8.31 -4.16
N GLN A 406 -16.17 -9.56 -4.31
CA GLN A 406 -17.41 -10.07 -3.73
C GLN A 406 -17.18 -10.77 -2.39
N TRP A 407 -17.79 -10.22 -1.35
CA TRP A 407 -17.70 -10.78 0.00
C TRP A 407 -19.03 -11.41 0.38
N THR A 408 -19.15 -12.70 0.07
CA THR A 408 -20.35 -13.52 0.35
C THR A 408 -20.03 -14.62 1.36
N PRO A 409 -20.86 -14.79 2.41
CA PRO A 409 -21.92 -13.88 2.84
C PRO A 409 -21.37 -12.55 3.37
N ASN A 410 -22.14 -11.47 3.17
CA ASN A 410 -21.89 -10.17 3.77
C ASN A 410 -21.83 -10.29 5.31
N PRO A 411 -20.69 -9.96 5.95
CA PRO A 411 -20.56 -10.06 7.40
C PRO A 411 -21.46 -9.08 8.17
N PHE A 412 -21.99 -8.05 7.50
CA PHE A 412 -22.86 -7.04 8.09
C PHE A 412 -24.34 -7.21 7.72
N LEU A 413 -24.72 -8.36 7.14
CA LEU A 413 -26.13 -8.67 6.90
C LEU A 413 -26.93 -8.64 8.21
N GLY A 414 -28.01 -7.87 8.26
CA GLY A 414 -28.83 -7.67 9.46
C GLY A 414 -28.17 -6.86 10.58
N TRP A 415 -26.94 -6.39 10.41
CA TRP A 415 -26.24 -5.57 11.41
C TRP A 415 -26.67 -4.12 11.29
N LYS A 416 -27.21 -3.56 12.38
CA LYS A 416 -27.67 -2.15 12.44
C LYS A 416 -28.57 -1.74 11.25
N ASN A 417 -29.65 -2.48 11.05
CA ASN A 417 -30.63 -2.26 9.95
C ASN A 417 -31.03 -0.80 9.71
N ASP A 418 -31.10 0.02 10.77
CA ASP A 418 -31.56 1.40 10.65
C ASP A 418 -30.51 2.35 10.04
N THR A 419 -29.21 2.04 10.13
CA THR A 419 -28.12 2.94 9.72
C THR A 419 -27.17 2.35 8.69
N ASN A 420 -27.05 1.02 8.65
CA ASN A 420 -26.12 0.33 7.78
C ASN A 420 -26.73 0.10 6.41
N THR A 421 -26.15 0.76 5.41
CA THR A 421 -26.58 0.67 4.01
C THR A 421 -26.42 -0.72 3.42
N TYR A 422 -25.55 -1.56 4.00
CA TYR A 422 -25.31 -2.93 3.55
C TYR A 422 -26.10 -3.97 4.36
N ALA A 423 -26.96 -3.57 5.32
CA ALA A 423 -27.63 -4.51 6.22
C ALA A 423 -28.64 -5.43 5.55
N HIS A 424 -29.01 -5.16 4.29
CA HIS A 424 -30.00 -5.92 3.54
C HIS A 424 -29.42 -6.64 2.32
N ASP A 425 -28.13 -6.46 2.06
CA ASP A 425 -27.44 -7.06 0.92
C ASP A 425 -26.78 -8.37 1.34
N GLN A 426 -26.98 -9.41 0.54
CA GLN A 426 -26.38 -10.73 0.79
C GLN A 426 -24.88 -10.75 0.52
N GLU A 427 -24.41 -9.84 -0.33
CA GLU A 427 -23.04 -9.62 -0.73
C GLU A 427 -22.57 -8.25 -0.21
N LEU A 428 -21.34 -8.17 0.26
CA LEU A 428 -20.64 -6.91 0.44
C LEU A 428 -19.67 -6.72 -0.74
N SER A 429 -19.94 -5.68 -1.52
CA SER A 429 -19.20 -5.35 -2.73
C SER A 429 -18.11 -4.31 -2.40
N LEU A 430 -16.85 -4.67 -2.59
CA LEU A 430 -15.69 -3.83 -2.25
C LEU A 430 -14.81 -3.53 -3.47
N VAL A 431 -14.24 -2.33 -3.49
CA VAL A 431 -13.42 -1.78 -4.59
C VAL A 431 -12.11 -1.17 -4.10
N ASP A 432 -11.26 -0.68 -5.00
CA ASP A 432 -9.99 -0.06 -4.59
C ASP A 432 -10.25 1.10 -3.62
N GLY A 433 -9.46 1.17 -2.54
CA GLY A 433 -9.65 2.15 -1.48
C GLY A 433 -9.29 3.59 -1.86
N GLY A 434 -8.80 3.83 -3.08
CA GLY A 434 -8.50 5.16 -3.60
C GLY A 434 -9.59 5.74 -4.52
N GLU A 435 -10.67 4.99 -4.79
CA GLU A 435 -11.71 5.39 -5.75
C GLU A 435 -12.57 6.55 -5.26
N ASP A 436 -12.69 6.75 -3.94
CA ASP A 436 -13.38 7.90 -3.34
C ASP A 436 -12.55 9.20 -3.33
N LEU A 437 -11.45 9.24 -4.09
CA LEU A 437 -10.40 10.26 -4.13
C LEU A 437 -9.48 10.29 -2.91
N GLN A 438 -9.76 9.60 -1.81
CA GLN A 438 -8.87 9.51 -0.64
C GLN A 438 -7.75 8.50 -0.87
N ASN A 439 -7.00 8.68 -1.97
CA ASN A 439 -5.93 7.79 -2.41
C ASN A 439 -4.76 7.66 -1.41
N ILE A 440 -4.77 8.38 -0.27
CA ILE A 440 -3.89 8.15 0.89
C ILE A 440 -4.76 7.61 2.05
N PRO A 441 -4.47 6.42 2.61
CA PRO A 441 -5.32 5.74 3.60
C PRO A 441 -5.24 6.39 5.00
N LEU A 442 -5.81 7.59 5.14
CA LEU A 442 -5.75 8.37 6.37
C LEU A 442 -6.86 8.03 7.35
N THR A 443 -8.04 7.60 6.86
CA THR A 443 -9.22 7.31 7.68
C THR A 443 -8.95 6.39 8.88
N PRO A 444 -8.20 5.28 8.73
CA PRO A 444 -7.80 4.44 9.88
C PRO A 444 -6.97 5.19 10.93
N LEU A 445 -6.10 6.10 10.50
CA LEU A 445 -5.07 6.70 11.35
C LEU A 445 -5.55 7.97 12.07
N ILE A 446 -6.58 8.65 11.54
CA ILE A 446 -7.15 9.86 12.14
C ILE A 446 -8.25 9.56 13.18
N GLN A 447 -8.53 8.28 13.44
CA GLN A 447 -9.51 7.87 14.44
C GLN A 447 -9.10 8.36 15.84
N PRO A 448 -9.94 9.16 16.54
CA PRO A 448 -9.61 9.69 17.87
C PRO A 448 -9.21 8.61 18.88
N ILE A 449 -9.84 7.43 18.79
CA ILE A 449 -9.60 6.29 19.68
C ILE A 449 -8.20 5.67 19.52
N ARG A 450 -7.52 5.91 18.38
CA ARG A 450 -6.12 5.47 18.18
C ARG A 450 -5.11 6.48 18.69
N ALA A 451 -5.52 7.72 18.95
CA ALA A 451 -4.68 8.79 19.48
C ALA A 451 -3.32 8.90 18.75
N VAL A 452 -3.35 8.89 17.41
CA VAL A 452 -2.16 9.11 16.58
C VAL A 452 -1.78 10.59 16.66
N ASP A 453 -0.49 10.87 16.85
CA ASP A 453 0.04 12.23 17.02
C ASP A 453 0.55 12.84 15.72
N VAL A 454 1.18 12.00 14.90
CA VAL A 454 1.76 12.38 13.62
C VAL A 454 1.53 11.29 12.60
N ILE A 455 1.20 11.68 11.36
CA ILE A 455 1.09 10.77 10.23
C ILE A 455 2.05 11.22 9.14
N PHE A 456 2.91 10.31 8.68
CA PHE A 456 3.66 10.50 7.44
C PHE A 456 2.80 10.01 6.27
N ALA A 457 2.28 10.96 5.50
CA ALA A 457 1.41 10.73 4.36
C ALA A 457 2.24 10.73 3.07
N VAL A 458 2.59 9.54 2.58
CA VAL A 458 3.43 9.34 1.39
C VAL A 458 2.55 9.28 0.15
N ASP A 459 2.64 10.30 -0.69
CA ASP A 459 1.75 10.48 -1.83
C ASP A 459 2.43 10.16 -3.16
N SER A 460 1.91 9.16 -3.85
CA SER A 460 2.32 8.69 -5.18
C SER A 460 1.19 8.84 -6.21
N SER A 461 0.19 9.67 -5.93
CA SER A 461 -0.94 9.94 -6.81
C SER A 461 -0.49 10.53 -8.14
N ALA A 462 -1.28 10.28 -9.18
CA ALA A 462 -1.00 10.69 -10.56
C ALA A 462 -1.94 11.81 -10.99
N ASP A 463 -1.88 12.95 -10.29
CA ASP A 463 -2.92 13.99 -10.38
C ASP A 463 -2.69 14.99 -11.53
N THR A 464 -1.43 15.24 -11.89
CA THR A 464 -1.08 16.17 -12.98
C THR A 464 -1.00 15.46 -14.34
N THR A 465 -0.93 16.24 -15.42
CA THR A 465 -0.71 15.76 -16.80
C THR A 465 0.47 14.79 -16.94
N TYR A 466 1.49 14.93 -16.08
CA TYR A 466 2.65 14.05 -16.03
C TYR A 466 2.68 13.19 -14.76
N TYR A 467 1.53 12.82 -14.19
CA TYR A 467 1.43 11.84 -13.11
C TYR A 467 2.21 12.18 -11.83
N TRP A 468 2.35 13.48 -11.52
CA TRP A 468 2.85 13.93 -10.22
C TRP A 468 1.68 14.21 -9.26
N PRO A 469 1.86 14.05 -7.95
CA PRO A 469 0.82 14.36 -6.98
C PRO A 469 0.63 15.89 -6.86
N ASN A 470 -0.61 16.33 -6.68
CA ASN A 470 -0.97 17.72 -6.37
C ASN A 470 -1.74 17.84 -5.04
N ALA A 471 -1.72 16.77 -4.24
CA ALA A 471 -2.40 16.62 -2.94
C ALA A 471 -3.94 16.58 -3.03
N THR A 472 -4.51 16.22 -4.18
CA THR A 472 -5.96 15.97 -4.29
C THR A 472 -6.42 14.93 -3.27
N ALA A 473 -5.64 13.86 -3.05
CA ALA A 473 -5.97 12.84 -2.06
C ALA A 473 -5.97 13.34 -0.62
N LEU A 474 -5.00 14.18 -0.26
CA LEU A 474 -4.94 14.81 1.06
C LEU A 474 -6.12 15.76 1.29
N ARG A 475 -6.49 16.52 0.25
CA ARG A 475 -7.64 17.43 0.28
C ARG A 475 -8.96 16.67 0.38
N ALA A 476 -9.11 15.53 -0.29
CA ALA A 476 -10.30 14.68 -0.20
C ALA A 476 -10.58 14.27 1.25
N THR A 477 -9.58 13.80 2.00
CA THR A 477 -9.76 13.49 3.43
C THR A 477 -10.12 14.73 4.26
N TYR A 478 -9.55 15.90 3.95
CA TYR A 478 -9.94 17.15 4.60
C TYR A 478 -11.42 17.48 4.34
N GLU A 479 -11.85 17.46 3.09
CA GLU A 479 -13.24 17.74 2.69
C GLU A 479 -14.22 16.76 3.32
N ARG A 480 -13.89 15.46 3.32
CA ARG A 480 -14.67 14.43 4.01
C ARG A 480 -14.80 14.68 5.50
N SER A 481 -13.74 15.19 6.16
CA SER A 481 -13.79 15.51 7.60
C SER A 481 -14.77 16.67 7.93
N LEU A 482 -15.14 17.49 6.94
CA LEU A 482 -16.13 18.55 7.09
C LEU A 482 -17.57 18.04 6.96
N GLU A 483 -17.76 16.84 6.40
CA GLU A 483 -19.07 16.23 6.22
C GLU A 483 -19.59 15.62 7.53
N THR A 484 -20.50 16.35 8.19
CA THR A 484 -21.02 16.00 9.53
C THR A 484 -21.64 14.60 9.64
N ASN A 485 -22.14 14.03 8.55
CA ASN A 485 -22.79 12.72 8.55
C ASN A 485 -21.80 11.54 8.49
N ILE A 486 -20.57 11.76 8.02
CA ILE A 486 -19.59 10.69 7.79
C ILE A 486 -18.35 10.85 8.66
N ALA A 487 -17.94 12.09 8.96
CA ALA A 487 -16.74 12.36 9.74
C ALA A 487 -16.75 11.68 11.13
N ASN A 488 -17.93 11.50 11.74
CA ASN A 488 -18.11 10.70 12.97
C ASN A 488 -17.10 11.01 14.11
N GLY A 489 -16.80 12.29 14.29
CA GLY A 489 -15.86 12.76 15.33
C GLY A 489 -14.38 12.77 14.90
N THR A 490 -14.05 12.32 13.70
CA THR A 490 -12.74 12.56 13.08
C THR A 490 -12.60 14.03 12.68
N LEU A 491 -11.39 14.56 12.85
CA LEU A 491 -11.01 15.89 12.45
C LEU A 491 -9.77 15.80 11.55
N PHE A 492 -9.53 16.81 10.74
CA PHE A 492 -8.37 16.89 9.88
C PHE A 492 -7.86 18.33 9.80
N PRO A 493 -6.54 18.58 9.67
CA PRO A 493 -6.04 19.93 9.43
C PRO A 493 -6.56 20.49 8.10
N PRO A 494 -6.75 21.83 7.99
CA PRO A 494 -7.10 22.45 6.72
C PRO A 494 -6.05 22.19 5.63
N VAL A 495 -6.52 21.90 4.42
CA VAL A 495 -5.71 21.64 3.23
C VAL A 495 -6.19 22.58 2.12
N PRO A 496 -5.29 23.34 1.46
CA PRO A 496 -5.68 24.25 0.39
C PRO A 496 -5.98 23.52 -0.94
N ASP A 497 -6.47 24.26 -1.92
CA ASP A 497 -6.68 23.76 -3.28
C ASP A 497 -5.37 23.36 -3.98
N ASP A 498 -5.48 22.52 -5.01
CA ASP A 498 -4.38 21.97 -5.78
C ASP A 498 -3.57 23.06 -6.52
N ASN A 499 -4.23 24.13 -6.98
CA ASN A 499 -3.53 25.27 -7.56
C ASN A 499 -2.58 25.91 -6.54
N THR A 500 -3.03 26.11 -5.31
CA THR A 500 -2.18 26.61 -4.21
C THR A 500 -1.01 25.65 -3.95
N PHE A 501 -1.23 24.32 -3.96
CA PHE A 501 -0.15 23.35 -3.81
C PHE A 501 0.93 23.51 -4.87
N ILE A 502 0.51 23.65 -6.13
CA ILE A 502 1.41 23.79 -7.28
C ILE A 502 2.14 25.15 -7.22
N ASN A 503 1.40 26.25 -7.09
CA ASN A 503 1.93 27.61 -7.13
C ASN A 503 2.91 27.90 -5.97
N LEU A 504 2.65 27.35 -4.78
CA LEU A 504 3.52 27.50 -3.61
C LEU A 504 4.57 26.37 -3.48
N GLY A 505 4.58 25.43 -4.43
CA GLY A 505 5.50 24.29 -4.47
C GLY A 505 5.38 23.35 -3.28
N LEU A 506 4.20 23.26 -2.65
CA LEU A 506 3.92 22.36 -1.52
C LEU A 506 3.90 20.89 -1.94
N ASN A 507 3.64 20.62 -3.22
CA ASN A 507 3.74 19.29 -3.80
C ASN A 507 5.16 18.95 -4.33
N ASN A 508 6.12 19.86 -4.20
CA ASN A 508 7.51 19.63 -4.61
C ASN A 508 8.45 19.43 -3.42
N ARG A 509 7.95 19.33 -2.18
CA ARG A 509 8.76 19.11 -0.98
C ARG A 509 7.86 18.59 0.16
N PRO A 510 8.43 18.00 1.22
CA PRO A 510 7.65 17.72 2.40
C PRO A 510 6.97 18.99 2.93
N THR A 511 5.71 18.89 3.36
CA THR A 511 4.92 20.00 3.90
C THR A 511 4.13 19.52 5.10
N PHE A 512 4.08 20.30 6.18
CA PHE A 512 3.39 19.92 7.42
C PHE A 512 2.04 20.65 7.55
N PHE A 513 1.02 19.92 7.96
CA PHE A 513 -0.33 20.43 8.20
C PHE A 513 -0.76 20.17 9.64
N GLY A 514 -1.48 21.12 10.23
CA GLY A 514 -1.96 21.03 11.61
C GLY A 514 -0.89 21.24 12.67
N CYS A 515 0.21 21.94 12.37
CA CYS A 515 1.31 22.09 13.32
C CYS A 515 0.90 22.72 14.67
N ASP A 516 0.13 23.80 14.63
CA ASP A 516 -0.35 24.50 15.82
C ASP A 516 -1.74 24.00 16.23
N THR A 517 -1.83 23.44 17.43
CA THR A 517 -3.07 22.88 17.98
C THR A 517 -4.08 23.96 18.36
N SER A 518 -3.62 25.19 18.61
CA SER A 518 -4.50 26.32 18.94
C SER A 518 -5.35 26.80 17.76
N ASN A 519 -4.99 26.39 16.53
CA ASN A 519 -5.78 26.65 15.33
C ASN A 519 -7.07 25.81 15.26
N PHE A 520 -7.21 24.78 16.10
CA PHE A 520 -8.40 23.92 16.10
C PHE A 520 -9.43 24.40 17.12
N THR A 521 -10.66 24.62 16.66
CA THR A 521 -11.81 24.86 17.54
C THR A 521 -12.50 23.55 17.85
N LEU A 522 -12.24 23.00 19.04
CA LEU A 522 -12.77 21.69 19.46
C LEU A 522 -14.12 21.84 20.20
N LYS A 523 -15.08 20.98 19.85
CA LYS A 523 -16.29 20.76 20.64
C LYS A 523 -15.99 19.79 21.78
N ALA A 524 -16.88 19.75 22.77
CA ALA A 524 -16.77 18.81 23.89
C ALA A 524 -16.65 17.35 23.39
N GLY A 525 -15.62 16.64 23.85
CA GLY A 525 -15.35 15.26 23.46
C GLY A 525 -14.52 15.08 22.18
N GLN A 526 -14.16 16.16 21.47
CA GLN A 526 -13.25 16.09 20.34
C GLN A 526 -11.79 16.19 20.78
N THR A 527 -10.91 15.54 20.01
CA THR A 527 -9.45 15.60 20.17
C THR A 527 -8.82 16.31 18.99
N VAL A 528 -7.70 17.00 19.22
CA VAL A 528 -6.90 17.58 18.13
C VAL A 528 -6.50 16.47 17.14
N PRO A 529 -6.60 16.69 15.82
CA PRO A 529 -6.16 15.70 14.85
C PRO A 529 -4.62 15.56 14.79
N PRO A 530 -4.12 14.46 14.21
CA PRO A 530 -2.69 14.28 14.02
C PRO A 530 -2.05 15.41 13.21
N LEU A 531 -0.79 15.74 13.50
CA LEU A 531 0.05 16.51 12.59
C LEU A 531 0.28 15.67 11.33
N ILE A 532 0.04 16.23 10.15
CA ILE A 532 0.30 15.50 8.89
C ILE A 532 1.61 15.97 8.30
N VAL A 533 2.56 15.05 8.15
CA VAL A 533 3.77 15.23 7.35
C VAL A 533 3.47 14.71 5.96
N TYR A 534 3.08 15.60 5.04
CA TYR A 534 2.83 15.26 3.64
C TYR A 534 4.15 15.11 2.89
N VAL A 535 4.36 13.96 2.26
CA VAL A 535 5.59 13.57 1.55
C VAL A 535 5.23 13.22 0.11
N PRO A 536 5.23 14.21 -0.81
CA PRO A 536 4.89 13.97 -2.21
C PRO A 536 6.03 13.28 -2.96
N ASN A 537 5.68 12.36 -3.85
CA ASN A 537 6.60 11.86 -4.86
C ASN A 537 7.12 13.03 -5.71
N ALA A 538 8.44 13.17 -5.80
CA ALA A 538 9.11 14.25 -6.52
C ALA A 538 10.44 13.73 -7.11
N PRO A 539 10.95 14.34 -8.19
CA PRO A 539 12.19 13.89 -8.82
C PRO A 539 13.41 14.37 -8.04
N TYR A 540 14.04 13.47 -7.28
CA TYR A 540 15.33 13.73 -6.64
C TYR A 540 16.46 13.35 -7.59
N ASN A 541 16.47 12.10 -8.04
CA ASN A 541 17.50 11.54 -8.92
C ASN A 541 16.94 10.68 -10.06
N THR A 542 15.65 10.35 -10.06
CA THR A 542 14.99 9.60 -11.16
C THR A 542 13.55 10.07 -11.31
N LEU A 543 13.02 9.97 -12.53
CA LEU A 543 11.63 10.28 -12.84
C LEU A 543 10.74 9.11 -12.38
N SER A 544 10.22 9.19 -11.16
CA SER A 544 9.45 8.12 -10.49
C SER A 544 7.95 8.11 -10.82
N ASN A 545 7.43 9.15 -11.44
CA ASN A 545 6.05 9.35 -11.92
C ASN A 545 5.71 8.52 -13.18
N VAL A 546 5.97 7.22 -13.13
CA VAL A 546 5.57 6.27 -14.18
C VAL A 546 4.05 6.05 -14.17
N SER A 547 3.44 5.67 -15.30
CA SER A 547 1.98 5.44 -15.35
C SER A 547 1.55 4.33 -14.40
N THR A 548 0.33 4.45 -13.84
CA THR A 548 -0.29 3.42 -13.00
C THR A 548 -0.47 2.10 -13.77
N PHE A 549 -0.69 2.18 -15.09
CA PHE A 549 -1.00 1.04 -15.95
C PHE A 549 0.22 0.44 -16.65
N THR A 550 1.43 0.96 -16.40
CA THR A 550 2.64 0.35 -16.96
C THR A 550 2.84 -1.05 -16.36
N PRO A 551 2.85 -2.11 -17.19
CA PRO A 551 2.69 -3.48 -16.71
C PRO A 551 3.98 -4.15 -16.26
N SER A 552 5.15 -3.59 -16.59
CA SER A 552 6.47 -4.13 -16.22
C SER A 552 7.56 -3.06 -16.21
N TYR A 553 8.64 -3.34 -15.47
CA TYR A 553 9.81 -2.48 -15.31
C TYR A 553 11.08 -3.30 -15.18
N THR A 554 12.15 -2.92 -15.87
CA THR A 554 13.45 -3.55 -15.66
C THR A 554 13.91 -3.39 -14.20
N ASP A 555 14.72 -4.32 -13.71
CA ASP A 555 15.31 -4.24 -12.36
C ASP A 555 16.02 -2.90 -12.12
N ALA A 556 16.67 -2.34 -13.15
CA ALA A 556 17.34 -1.05 -13.08
C ALA A 556 16.36 0.12 -12.84
N VAL A 557 15.25 0.17 -13.58
CA VAL A 557 14.20 1.20 -13.40
C VAL A 557 13.54 1.04 -12.04
N ARG A 558 13.16 -0.20 -11.67
CA ARG A 558 12.60 -0.50 -10.35
C ARG A 558 13.51 -0.01 -9.22
N ASN A 559 14.78 -0.36 -9.26
CA ASN A 559 15.74 0.03 -8.24
C ASN A 559 15.93 1.56 -8.20
N ALA A 560 15.93 2.23 -9.35
CA ALA A 560 16.06 3.67 -9.44
C ALA A 560 14.84 4.42 -8.85
N ILE A 561 13.62 3.92 -9.07
CA ILE A 561 12.40 4.49 -8.47
C ILE A 561 12.40 4.29 -6.95
N ILE A 562 12.78 3.09 -6.46
CA ILE A 562 12.92 2.84 -5.02
C ILE A 562 13.97 3.79 -4.41
N GLN A 563 15.11 3.97 -5.07
CA GLN A 563 16.14 4.90 -4.62
C GLN A 563 15.64 6.36 -4.60
N ASN A 564 14.83 6.75 -5.58
CA ASN A 564 14.21 8.08 -5.59
C ASN A 564 13.25 8.26 -4.41
N GLY A 565 12.40 7.27 -4.10
CA GLY A 565 11.53 7.31 -2.93
C GLY A 565 12.30 7.44 -1.60
N LEU A 566 13.46 6.77 -1.49
CA LEU A 566 14.38 6.95 -0.35
C LEU A 566 14.87 8.39 -0.28
N ASN A 567 15.33 8.94 -1.40
CA ASN A 567 15.80 10.33 -1.46
C ASN A 567 14.68 11.34 -1.18
N VAL A 568 13.44 11.08 -1.58
CA VAL A 568 12.28 11.89 -1.20
C VAL A 568 12.11 11.89 0.32
N ALA A 569 12.16 10.71 0.95
CA ALA A 569 11.97 10.56 2.38
C ALA A 569 13.09 11.21 3.23
N THR A 570 14.34 11.18 2.74
CA THR A 570 15.51 11.72 3.46
C THR A 570 15.96 13.09 2.96
N GLN A 571 15.25 13.67 1.99
CA GLN A 571 15.69 14.86 1.26
C GLN A 571 17.11 14.73 0.68
N GLY A 572 17.40 13.58 0.09
CA GLY A 572 18.72 13.22 -0.44
C GLY A 572 19.76 13.02 0.67
N ASN A 573 19.39 12.33 1.74
CA ASN A 573 20.18 12.15 2.96
C ASN A 573 20.69 13.50 3.50
N GLY A 574 19.78 14.46 3.63
CA GLY A 574 20.10 15.82 4.08
C GLY A 574 20.84 16.70 3.07
N THR A 575 21.07 16.26 1.83
CA THR A 575 21.73 17.09 0.81
C THR A 575 20.91 18.33 0.44
N VAL A 576 19.57 18.20 0.39
CA VAL A 576 18.68 19.33 0.09
C VAL A 576 18.44 20.20 1.32
N ASP A 577 18.28 19.59 2.50
CA ASP A 577 18.18 20.28 3.77
C ASP A 577 18.89 19.45 4.86
N PRO A 578 20.05 19.90 5.37
CA PRO A 578 20.84 19.14 6.35
C PRO A 578 20.13 19.04 7.71
N GLU A 579 19.15 19.89 7.99
CA GLU A 579 18.36 19.85 9.21
C GLU A 579 17.11 18.98 9.09
N TRP A 580 16.87 18.35 7.92
CA TRP A 580 15.69 17.54 7.69
C TRP A 580 15.46 16.43 8.73
N PRO A 581 16.45 15.61 9.13
CA PRO A 581 16.25 14.61 10.18
C PRO A 581 15.76 15.22 11.50
N ALA A 582 16.29 16.39 11.88
CA ALA A 582 15.82 17.13 13.06
C ALA A 582 14.36 17.54 12.90
N CYS A 583 13.94 18.01 11.72
CA CYS A 583 12.56 18.39 11.45
C CYS A 583 11.58 17.21 11.48
N VAL A 584 11.99 16.02 11.01
CA VAL A 584 11.22 14.78 11.15
C VAL A 584 11.07 14.43 12.63
N ALA A 585 12.13 14.48 13.42
CA ALA A 585 12.08 14.21 14.86
C ALA A 585 11.21 15.24 15.62
N CYS A 586 11.27 16.53 15.24
CA CYS A 586 10.43 17.57 15.81
C CYS A 586 8.94 17.36 15.49
N ALA A 587 8.60 16.91 14.27
CA ALA A 587 7.22 16.54 13.93
C ALA A 587 6.71 15.39 14.80
N VAL A 588 7.54 14.36 15.02
CA VAL A 588 7.23 13.24 15.93
C VAL A 588 7.03 13.72 17.37
N LEU A 589 7.88 14.62 17.87
CA LEU A 589 7.81 15.11 19.25
C LEU A 589 6.68 16.11 19.49
N SER A 590 6.16 16.78 18.46
CA SER A 590 5.26 17.94 18.56
C SER A 590 4.16 17.78 19.62
N ARG A 591 3.30 16.76 19.48
CA ARG A 591 2.17 16.55 20.38
C ARG A 591 2.58 16.07 21.77
N SER A 592 3.69 15.33 21.86
CA SER A 592 4.24 14.89 23.14
C SER A 592 4.76 16.07 23.97
N LEU A 593 5.48 17.00 23.33
CA LEU A 593 5.99 18.21 23.99
C LEU A 593 4.84 19.05 24.56
N GLU A 594 3.76 19.21 23.80
CA GLU A 594 2.56 19.90 24.27
C GLU A 594 1.88 19.17 25.44
N ARG A 595 1.63 17.85 25.33
CA ARG A 595 1.00 17.06 26.41
C ARG A 595 1.78 17.10 27.71
N THR A 596 3.12 17.19 27.63
CA THR A 596 3.99 17.22 28.81
C THR A 596 4.30 18.64 29.30
N ASN A 597 3.79 19.68 28.63
CA ASN A 597 4.17 21.08 28.86
C ASN A 597 5.69 21.32 28.75
N THR A 598 6.36 20.58 27.89
CA THR A 598 7.78 20.77 27.57
C THR A 598 7.91 21.88 26.54
N SER A 599 8.76 22.87 26.80
CA SER A 599 9.01 23.96 25.85
C SER A 599 9.51 23.41 24.51
N VAL A 600 8.91 23.88 23.42
CA VAL A 600 9.34 23.52 22.06
C VAL A 600 10.77 24.04 21.84
N PRO A 601 11.75 23.17 21.47
CA PRO A 601 13.11 23.61 21.18
C PRO A 601 13.17 24.60 20.01
N ASP A 602 14.11 25.54 20.03
CA ASP A 602 14.28 26.55 18.96
C ASP A 602 14.53 25.92 17.59
N ALA A 603 15.25 24.79 17.55
CA ALA A 603 15.45 24.00 16.33
C ALA A 603 14.11 23.47 15.78
N CYS A 604 13.22 23.00 16.65
CA CYS A 604 11.88 22.56 16.25
C CYS A 604 11.00 23.73 15.80
N ALA A 605 11.05 24.87 16.49
CA ALA A 605 10.36 26.07 16.06
C ALA A 605 10.81 26.52 14.65
N SER A 606 12.11 26.43 14.36
CA SER A 606 12.68 26.72 13.04
C SER A 606 12.20 25.73 11.97
N CYS A 607 12.12 24.44 12.30
CA CYS A 607 11.52 23.44 11.42
C CYS A 607 10.06 23.74 11.12
N PHE A 608 9.25 24.04 12.13
CA PHE A 608 7.85 24.38 11.94
C PHE A 608 7.67 25.66 11.11
N SER A 609 8.52 26.67 11.30
CA SER A 609 8.49 27.88 10.46
C SER A 609 8.79 27.61 8.98
N ARG A 610 9.55 26.55 8.65
CA ARG A 610 9.90 26.20 7.26
C ARG A 610 8.90 25.29 6.60
N TYR A 611 8.43 24.27 7.34
CA TYR A 611 7.66 23.16 6.78
C TYR A 611 6.17 23.29 7.01
N CYS A 612 5.72 24.00 8.04
CA CYS A 612 4.29 24.17 8.28
C CYS A 612 3.68 25.11 7.26
N TRP A 613 2.63 24.63 6.59
CA TRP A 613 1.81 25.51 5.80
C TRP A 613 1.13 26.54 6.72
N ASN A 614 1.25 27.81 6.36
CA ASN A 614 0.88 28.95 7.21
C ASN A 614 -0.49 29.55 6.86
N GLY A 615 -1.27 28.90 5.99
CA GLY A 615 -2.56 29.40 5.52
C GLY A 615 -2.50 30.28 4.26
N THR A 616 -1.31 30.52 3.68
CA THR A 616 -1.21 31.28 2.42
C THR A 616 -1.88 30.52 1.27
N LEU A 617 -2.68 31.22 0.48
CA LEU A 617 -3.41 30.70 -0.68
C LEU A 617 -2.92 31.35 -1.97
N ASP A 618 -2.85 30.56 -3.03
CA ASP A 618 -2.66 31.01 -4.41
C ASP A 618 -3.48 30.13 -5.34
N SER A 619 -4.80 30.35 -5.35
CA SER A 619 -5.76 29.52 -6.08
C SER A 619 -5.82 29.80 -7.58
N ALA A 620 -4.95 30.65 -8.13
CA ALA A 620 -4.90 30.95 -9.55
C ALA A 620 -4.47 29.72 -10.35
N ALA A 621 -5.04 29.50 -11.53
CA ALA A 621 -4.60 28.40 -12.39
C ALA A 621 -3.08 28.51 -12.68
N PRO A 622 -2.29 27.43 -12.52
CA PRO A 622 -0.87 27.43 -12.80
C PRO A 622 -0.57 27.91 -14.22
N SER A 623 0.55 28.62 -14.39
CA SER A 623 0.92 29.24 -15.67
C SER A 623 1.30 28.24 -16.78
N GLY A 624 1.43 26.95 -16.43
CA GLY A 624 1.72 25.85 -17.35
C GLY A 624 1.64 24.50 -16.64
N GLU A 625 2.02 23.45 -17.37
CA GLU A 625 2.09 22.09 -16.83
C GLU A 625 3.12 21.98 -15.71
N TYR A 626 2.83 21.14 -14.71
CA TYR A 626 3.73 20.90 -13.60
C TYR A 626 4.83 19.89 -13.96
N GLU A 627 6.02 20.40 -14.23
CA GLU A 627 7.23 19.64 -14.52
C GLU A 627 8.38 20.04 -13.60
N PRO A 628 8.51 19.42 -12.41
CA PRO A 628 9.57 19.74 -11.46
C PRO A 628 10.94 19.28 -11.96
N ALA A 629 11.97 20.09 -11.69
CA ALA A 629 13.36 19.75 -11.95
C ALA A 629 13.91 18.77 -10.89
N PHE A 630 14.96 18.03 -11.27
CA PHE A 630 15.71 17.19 -10.34
C PHE A 630 16.32 18.01 -9.20
N LYS A 631 16.28 17.46 -7.99
CA LYS A 631 16.85 18.10 -6.80
C LYS A 631 18.32 17.73 -6.53
N LEU A 632 18.80 16.61 -7.08
CA LEU A 632 20.18 16.16 -6.92
C LEU A 632 20.95 16.24 -8.25
N ALA A 633 22.23 16.59 -8.17
CA ALA A 633 23.08 16.82 -9.34
C ALA A 633 23.45 15.53 -10.10
N ASP A 634 23.47 14.37 -9.43
CA ASP A 634 23.85 13.07 -10.01
C ASP A 634 22.68 12.32 -10.68
N ALA A 635 21.66 13.04 -11.13
CA ALA A 635 20.55 12.45 -11.88
C ALA A 635 21.04 12.01 -13.28
N ASN A 636 21.45 10.75 -13.49
CA ASN A 636 21.74 10.25 -14.84
C ASN A 636 21.64 8.72 -15.05
N ALA A 637 21.43 8.38 -16.34
CA ALA A 637 21.19 7.08 -17.00
C ALA A 637 19.75 6.51 -16.91
N SER A 638 19.17 6.32 -15.72
CA SER A 638 17.79 5.78 -15.58
C SER A 638 16.67 6.75 -15.96
N ALA A 639 17.00 8.04 -16.10
CA ALA A 639 16.05 9.10 -16.42
C ALA A 639 15.49 8.96 -17.86
N GLU A 640 16.28 8.46 -18.80
CA GLU A 640 15.85 8.25 -20.21
C GLU A 640 14.87 7.07 -20.31
N ASP A 641 15.16 5.94 -19.66
CA ASP A 641 14.28 4.76 -19.63
C ASP A 641 12.97 5.04 -18.87
N SER A 642 13.05 5.79 -17.76
CA SER A 642 11.86 6.22 -17.02
C SER A 642 11.03 7.23 -17.81
N ALA A 643 11.68 8.11 -18.59
CA ALA A 643 10.97 9.00 -19.53
C ALA A 643 10.30 8.23 -20.67
N ALA A 644 10.88 7.13 -21.15
CA ALA A 644 10.25 6.25 -22.13
C ALA A 644 9.03 5.49 -21.55
N ALA A 645 9.08 5.12 -20.26
CA ALA A 645 7.93 4.58 -19.55
C ALA A 645 6.81 5.63 -19.36
N ARG A 646 7.16 6.93 -19.25
CA ARG A 646 6.17 8.03 -19.28
C ARG A 646 5.52 8.18 -20.65
N THR A 647 6.29 8.16 -21.75
CA THR A 647 5.76 8.39 -23.11
C THR A 647 4.97 7.22 -23.66
N SER A 648 5.30 5.97 -23.29
CA SER A 648 4.50 4.80 -23.70
C SER A 648 3.06 4.86 -23.17
N GLY A 649 2.80 5.58 -22.06
CA GLY A 649 1.44 5.85 -21.57
C GLY A 649 0.72 7.02 -22.27
N LEU A 650 1.43 7.85 -23.05
CA LEU A 650 0.89 9.01 -23.78
C LEU A 650 0.64 8.73 -25.27
N VAL A 651 1.26 7.68 -25.84
CA VAL A 651 1.24 7.37 -27.28
C VAL A 651 0.31 6.19 -27.55
N GLY A 652 -0.99 6.38 -27.31
CA GLY A 652 -2.06 5.41 -27.61
C GLY A 652 -3.18 5.93 -28.51
N GLY A 653 -3.04 7.13 -29.09
CA GLY A 653 -4.03 7.70 -30.02
C GLY A 653 -3.37 8.39 -31.19
N PRO A 654 -3.93 8.31 -32.42
CA PRO A 654 -3.34 8.96 -33.58
C PRO A 654 -3.25 10.47 -33.32
N ALA A 655 -2.10 11.03 -33.68
CA ALA A 655 -1.69 12.40 -33.43
C ALA A 655 -2.83 13.42 -33.62
N GLY A 656 -3.16 14.15 -32.55
CA GLY A 656 -3.92 15.39 -32.64
C GLY A 656 -5.19 15.49 -31.79
N VAL A 657 -5.20 15.08 -30.51
CA VAL A 657 -6.26 15.48 -29.56
C VAL A 657 -5.74 15.61 -28.12
N GLY A 658 -4.67 16.38 -27.90
CA GLY A 658 -4.07 16.59 -26.56
C GLY A 658 -4.86 17.51 -25.61
N ALA A 659 -6.18 17.63 -25.75
CA ALA A 659 -7.00 18.54 -24.94
C ALA A 659 -8.35 17.95 -24.50
N PHE A 660 -8.72 16.73 -24.93
CA PHE A 660 -10.07 16.19 -24.68
C PHE A 660 -10.18 15.29 -23.45
N ASN A 661 -9.12 14.60 -23.02
CA ASN A 661 -9.24 13.60 -21.95
C ASN A 661 -9.22 14.22 -20.53
N VAL A 662 -8.49 15.33 -20.32
CA VAL A 662 -8.53 16.07 -19.05
C VAL A 662 -9.87 16.81 -18.88
N ALA A 663 -10.52 17.20 -19.98
CA ALA A 663 -11.82 17.84 -19.93
C ALA A 663 -12.93 16.91 -19.41
N LEU A 664 -12.80 15.58 -19.54
CA LEU A 664 -13.81 14.64 -19.06
C LEU A 664 -13.71 14.42 -17.54
N ALA A 665 -12.49 14.31 -16.99
CA ALA A 665 -12.26 14.24 -15.54
C ALA A 665 -12.63 15.57 -14.83
N VAL A 666 -12.32 16.72 -15.44
CA VAL A 666 -12.69 18.04 -14.90
C VAL A 666 -14.19 18.33 -15.07
N ALA A 667 -14.84 17.83 -16.14
CA ALA A 667 -16.29 17.99 -16.33
C ALA A 667 -17.12 17.10 -15.39
N LEU A 668 -16.64 15.89 -15.06
CA LEU A 668 -17.30 15.03 -14.07
C LEU A 668 -17.13 15.58 -12.64
N GLY A 669 -16.01 16.22 -12.32
CA GLY A 669 -15.84 16.96 -11.07
C GLY A 669 -16.72 18.22 -10.95
N CYS A 670 -16.98 18.92 -12.07
CA CYS A 670 -17.82 20.13 -12.07
C CYS A 670 -19.34 19.84 -12.12
N ALA A 671 -19.77 18.70 -12.68
CA ALA A 671 -21.19 18.36 -12.78
C ALA A 671 -21.82 18.02 -11.42
N SER A 672 -21.02 17.62 -10.44
CA SER A 672 -21.45 17.28 -9.07
C SER A 672 -21.88 18.49 -8.23
N TYR A 673 -21.65 19.73 -8.70
CA TYR A 673 -22.00 20.96 -7.97
C TYR A 673 -23.24 21.69 -8.52
N LEU A 674 -23.93 21.15 -9.53
CA LEU A 674 -25.09 21.81 -10.16
C LEU A 674 -26.43 21.08 -9.98
N LEU A 675 -26.49 20.05 -9.14
CA LEU A 675 -27.74 19.43 -8.69
C LEU A 675 -27.73 19.25 -7.15
N ILE A 676 -27.85 20.39 -6.45
CA ILE A 676 -28.49 20.49 -5.13
C ILE A 676 -29.81 21.22 -5.31
#